data_AF-A0A0D2RB46-F1
#
_entry.id   AF-A0A0D2RB46-F1
#
_cell.length_a   1.000
_cell.length_b   1.000
_cell.length_c   1.000
_cell.angle_alpha   90.00
_cell.angle_beta   90.00
_cell.angle_gamma   90.00
#
_symmetry.space_group_name_H-M   'P 1'
#
loop_
_entity.id
_entity.type
_entity.pdbx_description
1 polymer ?
#
loop_
_entity_poly.entity_id
_entity_poly.type
_entity_poly.pdbx_seq_one_letter_code
_entity_poly.pdbx_strand_id
1 'polypeptide(L)'
;MEMKNENENESHDESVKQIQHDFHEEHPLVLVAEQSNEGLKAHCNGCGELLSAPCFTCIHCNYHLHKQCAEVPREIPNHPLHPKHSGAGLLLRQRLDLTYHSVYGCALCKEKRNMFFYQCYWCYFSIDIKCAQLSSSFKFSQLYKHDIHQHPLTFIESPMAIDVLKRLNCCWCHEPLTYAIYLCPDCPSFIIHKKCLDELPTKINHPSHHIHPLFLHYSDRNHFCNLCQKEHSGAFYGCSLCHFNINLECALLRSIIEEKRSHQHPFSLLWRQGSFICDACDTEGNYISYICLKCYIVVHKKCISLPCIIKFSRHAHCIFHKYFLQTQELTKQDCKICFNEVRLERGSYSCVKQGCNYVVHVNCVLEDEELYELIEDEKQCEELEEKSMQSSIIRVIEVNEAGEAAKIEHLSHQHCLVLADKMEKEIDRKCDGCMLPISNIFYYCSECPFFLHKTCAELPRFKQHWFHHSNGTLNFDSFKWEKCNGCGIWCRRGAFRCGKCRFALDFGCLTLPHSALHKIDEHKLKLTYHDDKEQSYCDICEQYRDPSFWYYSCSICDTSAHPKCVLGQFPFLKDGSIMPSYFYRNHHHHNLKFFRKVEGFPECSPCGKFCQEEILKCETPTCNYIVHCKYKCRWDN
;
A
#
# COMPACT_ATOMS: atom_id res chain seq x y z
N MET A 1 -50.76 64.72 30.27
CA MET A 1 -52.20 64.70 29.98
C MET A 1 -52.35 63.85 28.72
N GLU A 2 -52.35 62.52 28.89
CA GLU A 2 -53.56 61.70 29.13
C GLU A 2 -54.47 61.76 27.90
N MET A 3 -54.76 60.67 27.17
CA MET A 3 -55.45 59.47 27.63
C MET A 3 -55.13 58.28 26.70
N LYS A 4 -54.70 57.16 27.30
CA LYS A 4 -55.40 55.86 27.39
C LYS A 4 -55.56 55.06 26.10
N ASN A 5 -54.61 54.14 25.90
CA ASN A 5 -54.92 52.79 25.42
C ASN A 5 -55.62 52.04 26.56
N GLU A 6 -56.82 51.53 26.31
CA GLU A 6 -57.41 50.44 27.08
C GLU A 6 -57.22 49.14 26.29
N ASN A 7 -56.77 48.12 27.03
CA ASN A 7 -56.49 46.77 26.62
C ASN A 7 -57.73 46.07 26.07
N GLU A 8 -57.54 45.12 25.14
CA GLU A 8 -58.14 43.79 25.29
C GLU A 8 -57.09 42.72 25.01
N ASN A 9 -56.80 41.95 26.06
CA ASN A 9 -56.12 40.67 26.00
C ASN A 9 -57.02 39.68 25.25
N GLU A 10 -56.46 38.93 24.31
CA GLU A 10 -56.83 37.52 24.18
C GLU A 10 -55.56 36.67 24.20
N SER A 11 -55.41 35.98 25.34
CA SER A 11 -54.50 34.87 25.55
C SER A 11 -54.77 33.77 24.52
N HIS A 12 -53.76 33.39 23.75
CA HIS A 12 -53.66 32.03 23.23
C HIS A 12 -52.48 31.37 23.93
N ASP A 13 -52.79 30.78 25.08
CA ASP A 13 -51.97 29.75 25.71
C ASP A 13 -52.11 28.47 24.89
N GLU A 14 -51.44 28.41 23.74
CA GLU A 14 -51.19 27.13 23.08
C GLU A 14 -50.14 26.41 23.91
N SER A 15 -50.59 25.42 24.69
CA SER A 15 -49.73 24.54 25.47
C SER A 15 -48.59 24.00 24.58
N VAL A 16 -47.40 24.57 24.73
CA VAL A 16 -46.22 24.21 23.95
C VAL A 16 -45.87 22.76 24.30
N LYS A 17 -46.08 21.82 23.36
CA LYS A 17 -45.75 20.40 23.59
C LYS A 17 -44.24 20.24 23.62
N GLN A 18 -43.68 19.94 24.79
CA GLN A 18 -42.26 19.68 25.00
C GLN A 18 -42.01 18.21 25.35
N ILE A 19 -40.88 17.65 24.91
CA ILE A 19 -40.43 16.30 25.25
C ILE A 19 -38.98 16.31 25.72
N GLN A 20 -38.63 15.40 26.63
CA GLN A 20 -37.24 15.04 26.90
C GLN A 20 -36.91 13.78 26.11
N HIS A 21 -35.87 13.84 25.27
CA HIS A 21 -35.50 12.73 24.40
C HIS A 21 -34.21 12.06 24.88
N ASP A 22 -34.15 10.72 24.85
CA ASP A 22 -33.08 9.92 25.46
C ASP A 22 -31.68 10.20 24.88
N PHE A 23 -31.65 10.57 23.61
CA PHE A 23 -30.41 10.92 22.91
C PHE A 23 -30.10 12.43 22.96
N HIS A 24 -30.89 13.18 23.73
CA HIS A 24 -30.68 14.60 24.01
C HIS A 24 -31.33 14.98 25.35
N GLU A 25 -30.70 14.59 26.45
CA GLU A 25 -31.21 14.81 27.82
C GLU A 25 -30.90 16.22 28.38
N GLU A 26 -29.99 16.95 27.74
CA GLU A 26 -29.50 18.26 28.22
C GLU A 26 -30.56 19.36 28.10
N HIS A 27 -31.37 19.33 27.04
CA HIS A 27 -32.41 20.32 26.79
C HIS A 27 -33.72 19.67 26.32
N PRO A 28 -34.89 20.22 26.70
CA PRO A 28 -36.16 19.75 26.18
C PRO A 28 -36.34 20.16 24.71
N LEU A 29 -36.96 19.30 23.92
CA LEU A 29 -37.32 19.58 22.54
C LEU A 29 -38.76 20.10 22.46
N VAL A 30 -38.97 21.14 21.66
CA VAL A 30 -40.25 21.80 21.48
C VAL A 30 -40.89 21.39 20.15
N LEU A 31 -42.18 21.05 20.15
CA LEU A 31 -42.92 20.75 18.93
C LEU A 31 -43.20 22.02 18.13
N VAL A 32 -42.80 22.02 16.87
CA VAL A 32 -43.11 23.03 15.87
C VAL A 32 -44.10 22.43 14.86
N ALA A 33 -45.33 22.96 14.84
CA ALA A 33 -46.42 22.43 14.03
C ALA A 33 -46.44 22.98 12.58
N GLU A 34 -45.96 24.20 12.35
CA GLU A 34 -45.97 24.88 11.05
C GLU A 34 -44.60 25.50 10.72
N GLN A 35 -44.21 25.52 9.44
CA GLN A 35 -42.99 26.21 8.98
C GLN A 35 -43.33 27.67 8.66
N SER A 36 -42.53 28.63 9.12
CA SER A 36 -42.50 29.96 8.52
C SER A 36 -42.00 29.86 7.07
N ASN A 37 -42.43 30.77 6.19
CA ASN A 37 -42.12 30.76 4.74
C ASN A 37 -40.61 30.83 4.38
N GLU A 38 -39.72 30.89 5.37
CA GLU A 38 -38.27 30.71 5.23
C GLU A 38 -37.89 29.33 5.80
N GLY A 39 -37.92 28.30 4.94
CA GLY A 39 -37.70 26.91 5.37
C GLY A 39 -36.35 26.68 6.04
N LEU A 40 -36.36 26.13 7.26
CA LEU A 40 -35.16 25.58 7.90
C LEU A 40 -34.52 24.53 6.97
N LYS A 41 -33.36 24.83 6.39
CA LYS A 41 -32.49 23.86 5.68
C LYS A 41 -31.75 22.93 6.65
N ALA A 42 -32.39 22.53 7.74
CA ALA A 42 -31.80 21.63 8.72
C ALA A 42 -32.13 20.17 8.40
N HIS A 43 -31.26 19.26 8.83
CA HIS A 43 -31.45 17.82 8.72
C HIS A 43 -31.89 17.24 10.07
N CYS A 44 -32.75 16.23 10.05
CA CYS A 44 -33.17 15.51 11.22
C CYS A 44 -32.01 14.68 11.79
N ASN A 45 -31.68 14.86 13.06
CA ASN A 45 -30.61 14.13 13.76
C ASN A 45 -30.90 12.64 13.95
N GLY A 46 -32.14 12.19 13.70
CA GLY A 46 -32.54 10.77 13.78
C GLY A 46 -32.44 10.04 12.44
N CYS A 47 -33.07 10.55 11.38
CA CYS A 47 -33.08 9.89 10.06
C CYS A 47 -32.08 10.47 9.05
N GLY A 48 -31.48 11.64 9.32
CA GLY A 48 -30.52 12.31 8.43
C GLY A 48 -31.15 13.04 7.24
N GLU A 49 -32.46 13.00 7.06
CA GLU A 49 -33.17 13.68 5.95
C GLU A 49 -33.54 15.13 6.29
N LEU A 50 -33.90 15.90 5.26
CA LEU A 50 -34.38 17.28 5.45
C LEU A 50 -35.62 17.32 6.38
N LEU A 51 -35.62 18.28 7.29
CA LEU A 51 -36.72 18.48 8.21
C LEU A 51 -37.98 18.98 7.51
N SER A 52 -39.10 18.37 7.87
CA SER A 52 -40.45 18.81 7.52
C SER A 52 -41.25 18.99 8.81
N ALA A 53 -42.12 20.00 8.86
CA ALA A 53 -43.09 20.09 9.94
C ALA A 53 -44.13 18.94 9.83
N PRO A 54 -44.66 18.43 10.95
CA PRO A 54 -44.30 18.79 12.33
C PRO A 54 -42.96 18.17 12.78
N CYS A 55 -42.14 18.94 13.51
CA CYS A 55 -40.84 18.50 14.03
C CYS A 55 -40.59 18.98 15.47
N PHE A 56 -39.69 18.31 16.17
CA PHE A 56 -39.21 18.68 17.50
C PHE A 56 -37.84 19.35 17.39
N THR A 57 -37.67 20.53 17.97
CA THR A 57 -36.43 21.31 17.87
C THR A 57 -35.93 21.73 19.25
N CYS A 58 -34.62 21.70 19.43
CA CYS A 58 -33.94 22.25 20.60
C CYS A 58 -33.78 23.76 20.40
N ILE A 59 -34.23 24.57 21.35
CA ILE A 59 -34.04 26.04 21.28
C ILE A 59 -32.62 26.46 21.64
N HIS A 60 -31.89 25.62 22.37
CA HIS A 60 -30.55 25.91 22.87
C HIS A 60 -29.42 25.39 21.97
N CYS A 61 -29.75 24.51 21.02
CA CYS A 61 -28.77 23.72 20.28
C CYS A 61 -29.30 23.33 18.90
N ASN A 62 -28.41 23.02 17.96
CA ASN A 62 -28.79 22.63 16.60
C ASN A 62 -29.23 21.15 16.53
N TYR A 63 -30.19 20.76 17.36
CA TYR A 63 -30.72 19.40 17.45
C TYR A 63 -32.20 19.39 17.08
N HIS A 64 -32.54 18.63 16.05
CA HIS A 64 -33.86 18.63 15.44
C HIS A 64 -34.26 17.21 15.05
N LEU A 65 -35.50 16.83 15.33
CA LEU A 65 -36.06 15.52 14.98
C LEU A 65 -37.40 15.70 14.26
N HIS A 66 -37.67 14.91 13.23
CA HIS A 66 -39.05 14.75 12.77
C HIS A 66 -39.91 14.24 13.93
N LYS A 67 -41.19 14.61 13.97
CA LYS A 67 -42.13 14.09 14.99
C LYS A 67 -42.06 12.56 15.12
N GLN A 68 -42.04 11.87 13.97
CA GLN A 68 -41.92 10.41 13.92
C GLN A 68 -40.59 9.86 14.42
N CYS A 69 -39.49 10.62 14.35
CA CYS A 69 -38.17 10.23 14.86
C CYS A 69 -38.05 10.46 16.37
N ALA A 70 -38.83 11.40 16.91
CA ALA A 70 -38.87 11.72 18.33
C ALA A 70 -39.81 10.81 19.12
N GLU A 71 -40.87 10.32 18.47
CA GLU A 71 -41.91 9.46 19.07
C GLU A 71 -41.64 7.96 18.80
N VAL A 72 -40.42 7.57 18.40
CA VAL A 72 -40.07 6.15 18.17
C VAL A 72 -40.02 5.36 19.49
N PRO A 73 -40.48 4.10 19.52
CA PRO A 73 -40.31 3.24 20.69
C PRO A 73 -38.82 3.02 21.06
N ARG A 74 -38.53 2.93 22.36
CA ARG A 74 -37.17 2.59 22.84
C ARG A 74 -36.78 1.14 22.51
N GLU A 75 -37.75 0.25 22.51
CA GLU A 75 -37.58 -1.18 22.27
C GLU A 75 -38.68 -1.72 21.38
N ILE A 76 -38.32 -2.60 20.43
CA ILE A 76 -39.28 -3.36 19.64
C ILE A 76 -39.17 -4.84 20.04
N PRO A 77 -40.15 -5.40 20.77
CA PRO A 77 -40.19 -6.83 21.03
C PRO A 77 -40.62 -7.60 19.78
N ASN A 78 -40.15 -8.85 19.62
CA ASN A 78 -40.66 -9.79 18.62
C ASN A 78 -40.70 -9.27 17.17
N HIS A 79 -39.62 -8.68 16.66
CA HIS A 79 -39.60 -8.18 15.27
C HIS A 79 -39.69 -9.35 14.25
N PRO A 80 -40.60 -9.32 13.25
CA PRO A 80 -40.84 -10.46 12.34
C PRO A 80 -39.61 -10.91 11.53
N LEU A 81 -38.70 -9.99 11.23
CA LEU A 81 -37.42 -10.27 10.56
C LEU A 81 -36.31 -10.80 11.48
N HIS A 82 -36.59 -10.91 12.79
CA HIS A 82 -35.64 -11.37 13.78
C HIS A 82 -36.30 -12.29 14.82
N PRO A 83 -36.77 -13.48 14.40
CA PRO A 83 -37.50 -14.42 15.26
C PRO A 83 -36.62 -15.15 16.29
N LYS A 84 -35.30 -15.22 16.07
CA LYS A 84 -34.37 -16.00 16.92
C LYS A 84 -34.25 -15.44 18.34
N HIS A 85 -34.27 -14.12 18.50
CA HIS A 85 -34.25 -13.46 19.82
C HIS A 85 -35.50 -12.63 20.07
N SER A 86 -36.65 -13.16 19.67
CA SER A 86 -37.97 -12.57 19.89
C SER A 86 -38.17 -12.03 21.32
N GLY A 87 -37.72 -12.78 22.34
CA GLY A 87 -37.85 -12.41 23.76
C GLY A 87 -36.85 -11.38 24.30
N ALA A 88 -35.80 -11.00 23.54
CA ALA A 88 -34.79 -10.04 23.99
C ALA A 88 -35.00 -8.61 23.45
N GLY A 89 -35.92 -8.44 22.50
CA GLY A 89 -36.22 -7.17 21.85
C GLY A 89 -35.07 -6.60 21.01
N LEU A 90 -35.40 -5.58 20.23
CA LEU A 90 -34.42 -4.74 19.54
C LEU A 90 -34.38 -3.37 20.22
N LEU A 91 -33.19 -2.94 20.62
CA LEU A 91 -32.99 -1.68 21.34
C LEU A 91 -32.63 -0.55 20.38
N LEU A 92 -33.25 0.60 20.57
CA LEU A 92 -32.93 1.81 19.82
C LEU A 92 -31.53 2.32 20.19
N ARG A 93 -30.72 2.63 19.18
CA ARG A 93 -29.36 3.16 19.31
C ARG A 93 -29.16 4.34 18.37
N GLN A 94 -28.27 5.25 18.77
CA GLN A 94 -27.81 6.36 17.95
C GLN A 94 -26.37 6.12 17.48
N ARG A 95 -26.10 6.40 16.20
CA ARG A 95 -24.73 6.47 15.66
C ARG A 95 -24.09 7.79 16.05
N LEU A 96 -22.91 7.71 16.68
CA LEU A 96 -22.15 8.91 17.09
C LEU A 96 -21.12 9.35 16.03
N ASP A 97 -20.76 8.48 15.06
CA ASP A 97 -19.84 8.83 13.96
C ASP A 97 -19.96 7.90 12.73
N LEU A 98 -19.72 8.43 11.52
CA LEU A 98 -19.79 7.67 10.24
C LEU A 98 -18.49 6.87 9.93
N THR A 99 -17.44 7.09 10.71
CA THR A 99 -16.08 6.55 10.51
C THR A 99 -15.87 5.17 11.15
N TYR A 100 -16.81 4.69 11.95
CA TYR A 100 -16.73 3.34 12.54
C TYR A 100 -17.15 2.26 11.54
N HIS A 101 -16.15 1.53 11.03
CA HIS A 101 -16.32 0.42 10.07
C HIS A 101 -17.09 -0.80 10.60
N SER A 102 -17.47 -0.84 11.87
CA SER A 102 -18.11 -1.99 12.54
C SER A 102 -19.65 -1.97 12.57
N VAL A 103 -20.31 -0.95 12.00
CA VAL A 103 -21.79 -0.85 12.05
C VAL A 103 -22.45 -1.58 10.86
N TYR A 104 -23.24 -2.60 11.18
CA TYR A 104 -24.04 -3.38 10.22
C TYR A 104 -25.17 -2.51 9.62
N GLY A 105 -25.35 -2.62 8.29
CA GLY A 105 -26.42 -1.91 7.57
C GLY A 105 -27.79 -2.48 7.88
N CYS A 106 -28.85 -1.70 7.63
CA CYS A 106 -30.22 -2.12 7.89
C CYS A 106 -30.55 -3.45 7.18
N ALA A 107 -31.13 -4.42 7.89
CA ALA A 107 -31.44 -5.75 7.35
C ALA A 107 -32.34 -5.72 6.12
N LEU A 108 -33.22 -4.72 5.98
CA LEU A 108 -34.12 -4.54 4.84
C LEU A 108 -33.50 -3.73 3.71
N CYS A 109 -33.22 -2.44 3.92
CA CYS A 109 -32.80 -1.53 2.85
C CYS A 109 -31.28 -1.53 2.60
N LYS A 110 -30.49 -2.19 3.46
CA LYS A 110 -29.01 -2.24 3.46
C LYS A 110 -28.30 -0.89 3.63
N GLU A 111 -29.05 0.22 3.73
CA GLU A 111 -28.50 1.56 3.95
C GLU A 111 -27.86 1.70 5.33
N LYS A 112 -26.87 2.60 5.40
CA LYS A 112 -26.14 2.97 6.61
C LYS A 112 -26.33 4.44 7.01
N ARG A 113 -27.23 5.16 6.33
CA ARG A 113 -27.36 6.62 6.45
C ARG A 113 -28.19 7.09 7.64
N ASN A 114 -29.08 6.24 8.14
CA ASN A 114 -29.92 6.59 9.29
C ASN A 114 -29.10 6.61 10.58
N MET A 115 -29.24 7.67 11.37
CA MET A 115 -28.53 7.87 12.63
C MET A 115 -29.17 7.06 13.76
N PHE A 116 -30.50 6.92 13.77
CA PHE A 116 -31.24 6.06 14.68
C PHE A 116 -31.52 4.70 14.03
N PHE A 117 -31.27 3.63 14.78
CA PHE A 117 -31.54 2.26 14.34
C PHE A 117 -31.79 1.35 15.54
N TYR A 118 -32.50 0.26 15.31
CA TYR A 118 -32.71 -0.80 16.28
C TYR A 118 -31.67 -1.90 16.10
N GLN A 119 -31.13 -2.40 17.20
CA GLN A 119 -30.11 -3.45 17.19
C GLN A 119 -30.44 -4.54 18.21
N CYS A 120 -30.16 -5.79 17.85
CA CYS A 120 -30.17 -6.89 18.81
C CYS A 120 -28.89 -6.88 19.66
N TYR A 121 -29.03 -7.12 20.97
CA TYR A 121 -27.88 -7.26 21.86
C TYR A 121 -27.06 -8.54 21.60
N TRP A 122 -27.73 -9.62 21.18
CA TRP A 122 -27.15 -10.97 21.12
C TRP A 122 -26.58 -11.33 19.74
N CYS A 123 -26.83 -10.52 18.70
CA CYS A 123 -26.31 -10.79 17.36
C CYS A 123 -26.17 -9.51 16.53
N TYR A 124 -25.67 -9.66 15.31
CA TYR A 124 -25.39 -8.57 14.39
C TYR A 124 -26.63 -8.05 13.62
N PHE A 125 -27.83 -8.38 14.06
CA PHE A 125 -29.06 -7.89 13.44
C PHE A 125 -29.29 -6.40 13.76
N SER A 126 -29.49 -5.60 12.71
CA SER A 126 -29.89 -4.20 12.83
C SER A 126 -30.95 -3.82 11.80
N ILE A 127 -31.85 -2.89 12.14
CA ILE A 127 -32.88 -2.37 11.26
C ILE A 127 -33.07 -0.87 11.54
N ASP A 128 -33.14 -0.04 10.51
CA ASP A 128 -33.38 1.39 10.72
C ASP A 128 -34.84 1.67 11.14
N ILE A 129 -35.05 2.84 11.72
CA ILE A 129 -36.36 3.23 12.27
C ILE A 129 -37.48 3.22 11.21
N LYS A 130 -37.18 3.57 9.96
CA LYS A 130 -38.17 3.61 8.87
C LYS A 130 -38.57 2.21 8.45
N CYS A 131 -37.60 1.34 8.25
CA CYS A 131 -37.80 -0.06 7.91
C CYS A 131 -38.52 -0.82 9.04
N ALA A 132 -38.22 -0.49 10.30
CA ALA A 132 -38.92 -1.05 11.47
C ALA A 132 -40.40 -0.62 11.51
N GLN A 133 -40.68 0.66 11.27
CA GLN A 133 -42.05 1.18 11.18
C GLN A 133 -42.82 0.55 10.01
N LEU A 134 -42.20 0.48 8.83
CA LEU A 134 -42.80 -0.09 7.62
C LEU A 134 -43.07 -1.59 7.75
N SER A 135 -42.29 -2.31 8.55
CA SER A 135 -42.49 -3.74 8.79
C SER A 135 -43.88 -4.05 9.34
N SER A 136 -44.52 -3.14 10.09
CA SER A 136 -45.90 -3.33 10.59
C SER A 136 -46.95 -3.50 9.49
N SER A 137 -46.68 -2.98 8.29
CA SER A 137 -47.56 -3.03 7.11
C SER A 137 -47.33 -4.26 6.22
N PHE A 138 -46.30 -5.06 6.50
CA PHE A 138 -45.91 -6.18 5.66
C PHE A 138 -46.57 -7.48 6.12
N LYS A 139 -46.97 -8.32 5.16
CA LYS A 139 -47.32 -9.71 5.46
C LYS A 139 -46.02 -10.51 5.48
N PHE A 140 -45.71 -11.07 6.65
CA PHE A 140 -44.61 -12.01 6.82
C PHE A 140 -45.14 -13.43 6.90
N SER A 141 -44.55 -14.32 6.12
CA SER A 141 -44.61 -15.76 6.38
C SER A 141 -43.21 -16.33 6.37
N GLN A 142 -42.90 -17.14 7.37
CA GLN A 142 -41.64 -17.86 7.42
C GLN A 142 -41.76 -19.12 6.60
N LEU A 143 -40.84 -19.29 5.66
CA LEU A 143 -40.66 -20.54 4.97
C LEU A 143 -39.53 -21.28 5.69
N TYR A 144 -39.90 -22.31 6.45
CA TYR A 144 -38.93 -23.17 7.12
C TYR A 144 -38.07 -23.85 6.05
N LYS A 145 -36.74 -23.68 6.15
CA LYS A 145 -35.67 -24.29 5.33
C LYS A 145 -36.09 -24.58 3.88
N HIS A 146 -35.79 -23.66 2.96
CA HIS A 146 -35.95 -23.92 1.53
C HIS A 146 -34.72 -24.70 1.02
N ASP A 147 -34.89 -25.65 0.11
CA ASP A 147 -33.77 -26.46 -0.40
C ASP A 147 -32.62 -25.61 -0.97
N ILE A 148 -32.94 -24.42 -1.48
CA ILE A 148 -32.02 -23.48 -2.12
C ILE A 148 -31.14 -22.70 -1.11
N HIS A 149 -31.55 -22.59 0.16
CA HIS A 149 -30.84 -21.77 1.16
C HIS A 149 -30.88 -22.37 2.57
N GLN A 150 -29.72 -22.51 3.23
CA GLN A 150 -29.61 -23.19 4.52
C GLN A 150 -30.29 -22.46 5.69
N HIS A 151 -30.48 -21.15 5.58
CA HIS A 151 -31.19 -20.36 6.57
C HIS A 151 -32.69 -20.25 6.24
N PRO A 152 -33.57 -20.11 7.25
CA PRO A 152 -34.98 -19.80 7.04
C PRO A 152 -35.14 -18.53 6.20
N LEU A 153 -36.03 -18.59 5.21
CA LEU A 153 -36.35 -17.47 4.36
C LEU A 153 -37.64 -16.81 4.86
N THR A 154 -37.64 -15.48 4.89
CA THR A 154 -38.83 -14.70 5.21
C THR A 154 -39.44 -14.20 3.92
N PHE A 155 -40.69 -14.61 3.66
CA PHE A 155 -41.50 -14.05 2.59
C PHE A 155 -42.00 -12.67 3.00
N ILE A 156 -41.89 -11.70 2.10
CA ILE A 156 -42.49 -10.36 2.23
C ILE A 156 -43.41 -10.14 1.03
N GLU A 157 -44.67 -9.79 1.34
CA GLU A 157 -45.63 -9.30 0.36
C GLU A 157 -46.08 -7.87 0.72
N SER A 158 -45.65 -6.86 -0.06
CA SER A 158 -46.14 -5.49 0.09
C SER A 158 -45.82 -4.59 -1.13
N PRO A 159 -46.78 -3.80 -1.64
CA PRO A 159 -46.51 -2.75 -2.64
C PRO A 159 -45.56 -1.65 -2.13
N MET A 160 -45.56 -1.36 -0.82
CA MET A 160 -44.70 -0.34 -0.21
C MET A 160 -43.26 -0.82 0.01
N ALA A 161 -43.02 -2.14 -0.04
CA ALA A 161 -41.67 -2.68 -0.04
C ALA A 161 -40.87 -2.21 -1.27
N ILE A 162 -41.56 -1.88 -2.37
CA ILE A 162 -40.94 -1.35 -3.59
C ILE A 162 -40.21 -0.04 -3.30
N ASP A 163 -40.77 0.89 -2.51
CA ASP A 163 -40.09 2.18 -2.24
C ASP A 163 -38.83 2.02 -1.39
N VAL A 164 -38.84 1.11 -0.42
CA VAL A 164 -37.70 0.81 0.47
C VAL A 164 -36.62 -0.01 -0.24
N LEU A 165 -37.04 -0.93 -1.10
CA LEU A 165 -36.18 -1.93 -1.74
C LEU A 165 -35.88 -1.59 -3.21
N LYS A 166 -36.32 -0.44 -3.72
CA LYS A 166 -36.12 0.08 -5.10
C LYS A 166 -34.65 0.09 -5.54
N ARG A 167 -33.72 0.14 -4.58
CA ARG A 167 -32.26 0.13 -4.81
C ARG A 167 -31.65 -1.27 -4.83
N LEU A 168 -32.45 -2.29 -4.52
CA LEU A 168 -32.03 -3.68 -4.44
C LEU A 168 -32.67 -4.44 -5.60
N ASN A 169 -31.89 -5.38 -6.14
CA ASN A 169 -32.31 -6.23 -7.25
C ASN A 169 -32.50 -7.66 -6.75
N CYS A 170 -33.38 -8.40 -7.42
CA CYS A 170 -33.49 -9.83 -7.21
C CYS A 170 -32.14 -10.50 -7.50
N CYS A 171 -31.64 -11.33 -6.59
CA CYS A 171 -30.36 -12.01 -6.73
C CYS A 171 -30.36 -13.00 -7.92
N TRP A 172 -31.54 -13.38 -8.42
CA TRP A 172 -31.71 -14.29 -9.55
C TRP A 172 -31.85 -13.57 -10.90
N CYS A 173 -32.88 -12.75 -11.09
CA CYS A 173 -33.14 -12.12 -12.39
C CYS A 173 -32.45 -10.75 -12.55
N HIS A 174 -31.95 -10.16 -11.46
CA HIS A 174 -31.38 -8.80 -11.39
C HIS A 174 -32.32 -7.67 -11.80
N GLU A 175 -33.61 -7.95 -11.97
CA GLU A 175 -34.62 -6.92 -12.08
C GLU A 175 -34.93 -6.31 -10.71
N PRO A 176 -35.41 -5.06 -10.67
CA PRO A 176 -35.87 -4.42 -9.45
C PRO A 176 -36.82 -5.33 -8.67
N LEU A 177 -36.71 -5.31 -7.34
CA LEU A 177 -37.57 -6.12 -6.50
C LEU A 177 -39.05 -5.77 -6.72
N THR A 178 -39.87 -6.81 -6.82
CA THR A 178 -41.33 -6.68 -6.96
C THR A 178 -41.99 -6.76 -5.58
N TYR A 179 -43.31 -6.71 -5.53
CA TYR A 179 -44.07 -6.73 -4.28
C TYR A 179 -44.01 -8.08 -3.53
N ALA A 180 -43.45 -9.15 -4.11
CA ALA A 180 -43.41 -10.50 -3.53
C ALA A 180 -42.00 -11.10 -3.58
N ILE A 181 -41.32 -11.16 -2.43
CA ILE A 181 -39.90 -11.56 -2.32
C ILE A 181 -39.65 -12.51 -1.16
N TYR A 182 -38.59 -13.30 -1.25
CA TYR A 182 -37.98 -14.00 -0.13
C TYR A 182 -36.65 -13.36 0.21
N LEU A 183 -36.38 -13.15 1.50
CA LEU A 183 -35.09 -12.68 1.99
C LEU A 183 -34.56 -13.61 3.08
N CYS A 184 -33.24 -13.68 3.19
CA CYS A 184 -32.60 -14.30 4.32
C CYS A 184 -32.15 -13.24 5.35
N PRO A 185 -32.60 -13.32 6.61
CA PRO A 185 -32.09 -12.44 7.68
C PRO A 185 -30.61 -12.65 7.99
N ASP A 186 -30.12 -13.89 7.85
CA ASP A 186 -28.75 -14.27 8.17
C ASP A 186 -27.77 -14.02 6.99
N CYS A 187 -28.25 -14.04 5.75
CA CYS A 187 -27.46 -13.82 4.54
C CYS A 187 -27.86 -12.50 3.86
N PRO A 188 -27.10 -11.42 4.06
CA PRO A 188 -27.49 -10.09 3.60
C PRO A 188 -27.56 -9.94 2.07
N SER A 189 -26.88 -10.80 1.30
CA SER A 189 -26.93 -10.81 -0.18
C SER A 189 -28.09 -11.61 -0.77
N PHE A 190 -28.81 -12.40 0.05
CA PHE A 190 -29.82 -13.33 -0.46
C PHE A 190 -31.22 -12.72 -0.41
N ILE A 191 -31.66 -12.10 -1.52
CA ILE A 191 -33.01 -11.59 -1.73
C ILE A 191 -33.48 -11.99 -3.14
N ILE A 192 -34.56 -12.74 -3.25
CA ILE A 192 -35.05 -13.31 -4.52
C ILE A 192 -36.55 -13.04 -4.69
N HIS A 193 -37.02 -12.81 -5.91
CA HIS A 193 -38.46 -12.79 -6.17
C HIS A 193 -39.05 -14.17 -5.87
N LYS A 194 -40.29 -14.20 -5.36
CA LYS A 194 -41.03 -15.45 -5.23
C LYS A 194 -41.07 -16.23 -6.55
N LYS A 195 -41.45 -15.56 -7.64
CA LYS A 195 -41.47 -16.16 -8.98
C LYS A 195 -40.10 -16.72 -9.41
N CYS A 196 -39.00 -16.01 -9.12
CA CYS A 196 -37.67 -16.47 -9.48
C CYS A 196 -37.21 -17.67 -8.64
N LEU A 197 -37.62 -17.75 -7.38
CA LEU A 197 -37.37 -18.92 -6.54
C LEU A 197 -38.17 -20.13 -7.05
N ASP A 198 -39.43 -19.91 -7.45
CA ASP A 198 -40.33 -20.95 -7.95
C ASP A 198 -39.90 -21.48 -9.34
N GLU A 199 -39.24 -20.65 -10.16
CA GLU A 199 -38.81 -20.98 -11.53
C GLU A 199 -37.30 -21.26 -11.66
N LEU A 200 -36.60 -21.59 -10.57
CA LEU A 200 -35.15 -21.79 -10.59
C LEU A 200 -34.78 -23.00 -11.47
N PRO A 201 -33.92 -22.84 -12.51
CA PRO A 201 -33.56 -23.93 -13.41
C PRO A 201 -32.81 -25.03 -12.67
N THR A 202 -33.27 -26.27 -12.78
CA THR A 202 -32.53 -27.44 -12.26
C THR A 202 -31.28 -27.75 -13.10
N LYS A 203 -31.16 -27.14 -14.28
CA LYS A 203 -30.09 -27.35 -15.25
C LYS A 203 -29.74 -26.02 -15.92
N ILE A 204 -28.45 -25.69 -15.98
CA ILE A 204 -27.92 -24.53 -16.71
C ILE A 204 -26.78 -24.92 -17.65
N ASN A 205 -26.65 -24.19 -18.75
CA ASN A 205 -25.47 -24.26 -19.62
C ASN A 205 -24.60 -23.04 -19.32
N HIS A 206 -23.58 -23.20 -18.47
CA HIS A 206 -22.75 -22.08 -18.03
C HIS A 206 -21.57 -21.86 -18.99
N PRO A 207 -21.26 -20.60 -19.40
CA PRO A 207 -20.17 -20.34 -20.35
C PRO A 207 -18.79 -20.87 -19.91
N SER A 208 -18.51 -20.86 -18.60
CA SER A 208 -17.25 -21.41 -18.05
C SER A 208 -17.15 -22.94 -18.11
N HIS A 209 -18.26 -23.63 -18.36
CA HIS A 209 -18.31 -25.09 -18.45
C HIS A 209 -19.31 -25.53 -19.53
N HIS A 210 -18.90 -25.42 -20.79
CA HIS A 210 -19.74 -25.73 -21.96
C HIS A 210 -19.72 -27.22 -22.36
N ILE A 211 -18.77 -28.01 -21.82
CA ILE A 211 -18.68 -29.45 -22.13
C ILE A 211 -19.92 -30.19 -21.62
N HIS A 212 -20.33 -29.88 -20.39
CA HIS A 212 -21.50 -30.50 -19.75
C HIS A 212 -22.40 -29.44 -19.13
N PRO A 213 -23.72 -29.66 -19.16
CA PRO A 213 -24.63 -28.85 -18.37
C PRO A 213 -24.33 -29.00 -16.88
N LEU A 214 -24.47 -27.91 -16.13
CA LEU A 214 -24.40 -27.94 -14.68
C LEU A 214 -25.80 -28.18 -14.11
N PHE A 215 -25.87 -29.06 -13.12
CA PHE A 215 -27.11 -29.41 -12.45
C PHE A 215 -27.16 -28.76 -11.07
N LEU A 216 -28.34 -28.32 -10.67
CA LEU A 216 -28.56 -27.77 -9.35
C LEU A 216 -28.46 -28.90 -8.32
N HIS A 217 -27.54 -28.74 -7.39
CA HIS A 217 -27.30 -29.67 -6.29
C HIS A 217 -27.54 -28.98 -4.95
N TYR A 218 -27.97 -29.80 -3.99
CA TYR A 218 -28.28 -29.39 -2.64
C TYR A 218 -27.38 -30.15 -1.66
N SER A 219 -26.68 -29.40 -0.80
CA SER A 219 -25.81 -29.96 0.22
C SER A 219 -25.89 -29.15 1.50
N ASP A 220 -26.02 -29.84 2.62
CA ASP A 220 -25.86 -29.26 3.96
C ASP A 220 -24.36 -29.00 4.29
N ARG A 221 -23.43 -29.62 3.55
CA ARG A 221 -21.98 -29.38 3.66
C ARG A 221 -21.53 -28.25 2.74
N ASN A 222 -20.48 -27.54 3.15
CA ASN A 222 -19.79 -26.57 2.31
C ASN A 222 -19.30 -27.23 1.01
N HIS A 223 -19.34 -26.47 -0.07
CA HIS A 223 -18.77 -26.83 -1.35
C HIS A 223 -17.75 -25.78 -1.78
N PHE A 224 -16.70 -26.21 -2.48
CA PHE A 224 -15.75 -25.31 -3.09
C PHE A 224 -16.29 -24.82 -4.43
N CYS A 225 -16.31 -23.51 -4.64
CA CYS A 225 -16.71 -22.91 -5.91
C CYS A 225 -15.47 -22.71 -6.81
N ASN A 226 -15.43 -23.38 -7.96
CA ASN A 226 -14.32 -23.31 -8.92
C ASN A 226 -14.10 -21.90 -9.48
N LEU A 227 -15.14 -21.06 -9.53
CA LEU A 227 -15.07 -19.72 -10.10
C LEU A 227 -14.47 -18.69 -9.14
N CYS A 228 -14.95 -18.61 -7.89
CA CYS A 228 -14.46 -17.65 -6.91
C CYS A 228 -13.36 -18.20 -5.97
N GLN A 229 -13.09 -19.51 -6.03
CA GLN A 229 -12.14 -20.23 -5.18
C GLN A 229 -12.39 -20.08 -3.67
N LYS A 230 -13.66 -20.01 -3.28
CA LYS A 230 -14.08 -19.95 -1.88
C LYS A 230 -15.00 -21.11 -1.55
N GLU A 231 -15.08 -21.45 -0.27
CA GLU A 231 -16.11 -22.33 0.24
C GLU A 231 -17.43 -21.57 0.40
N HIS A 232 -18.51 -22.21 -0.04
CA HIS A 232 -19.87 -21.70 0.09
C HIS A 232 -20.77 -22.78 0.69
N SER A 233 -21.77 -22.35 1.44
CA SER A 233 -22.82 -23.22 1.96
C SER A 233 -24.09 -23.10 1.12
N GLY A 234 -24.92 -24.15 1.13
CA GLY A 234 -26.19 -24.18 0.40
C GLY A 234 -26.09 -24.69 -1.04
N ALA A 235 -27.07 -24.31 -1.87
CA ALA A 235 -27.23 -24.83 -3.22
C ALA A 235 -26.16 -24.32 -4.18
N PHE A 236 -25.81 -25.16 -5.16
CA PHE A 236 -24.78 -24.88 -6.15
C PHE A 236 -25.07 -25.59 -7.46
N TYR A 237 -24.51 -25.07 -8.55
CA TYR A 237 -24.54 -25.74 -9.84
C TYR A 237 -23.26 -26.57 -10.01
N GLY A 238 -23.41 -27.87 -10.24
CA GLY A 238 -22.29 -28.80 -10.32
C GLY A 238 -22.34 -29.72 -11.52
N CYS A 239 -21.17 -30.11 -12.01
CA CYS A 239 -21.00 -31.26 -12.88
C CYS A 239 -20.26 -32.36 -12.12
N SER A 240 -20.96 -33.46 -11.82
CA SER A 240 -20.36 -34.61 -11.11
C SER A 240 -19.25 -35.29 -11.91
N LEU A 241 -19.32 -35.28 -13.25
CA LEU A 241 -18.31 -35.89 -14.12
C LEU A 241 -16.99 -35.12 -14.14
N CYS A 242 -17.08 -33.78 -14.11
CA CYS A 242 -15.91 -32.89 -14.19
C CYS A 242 -15.47 -32.35 -12.83
N HIS A 243 -16.16 -32.70 -11.76
CA HIS A 243 -15.99 -32.11 -10.42
C HIS A 243 -15.95 -30.57 -10.44
N PHE A 244 -16.81 -29.97 -11.26
CA PHE A 244 -16.88 -28.51 -11.46
C PHE A 244 -18.14 -27.96 -10.78
N ASN A 245 -17.96 -27.25 -9.67
CA ASN A 245 -19.01 -26.69 -8.84
C ASN A 245 -18.93 -25.17 -8.80
N ILE A 246 -20.06 -24.50 -8.93
CA ILE A 246 -20.16 -23.05 -8.85
C ILE A 246 -21.30 -22.68 -7.90
N ASN A 247 -21.04 -21.76 -6.99
CA ASN A 247 -22.09 -21.23 -6.12
C ASN A 247 -23.13 -20.46 -6.96
N LEU A 248 -24.32 -20.26 -6.40
CA LEU A 248 -25.40 -19.55 -7.07
C LEU A 248 -24.98 -18.15 -7.56
N GLU A 249 -24.29 -17.35 -6.75
CA GLU A 249 -23.85 -16.00 -7.14
C GLU A 249 -22.90 -16.02 -8.36
N CYS A 250 -22.01 -17.01 -8.45
CA CYS A 250 -21.06 -17.18 -9.53
C CYS A 250 -21.69 -17.73 -10.81
N ALA A 251 -22.76 -18.52 -10.70
CA ALA A 251 -23.56 -18.95 -11.84
C ALA A 251 -24.33 -17.81 -12.52
N LEU A 252 -24.48 -16.68 -11.82
CA LEU A 252 -25.36 -15.57 -12.19
C LEU A 252 -24.60 -14.31 -12.63
N LEU A 253 -23.26 -14.27 -12.52
CA LEU A 253 -22.47 -13.08 -12.82
C LEU A 253 -22.56 -12.75 -14.33
N ARG A 254 -23.29 -11.68 -14.68
CA ARG A 254 -23.38 -11.18 -16.07
C ARG A 254 -22.02 -10.65 -16.54
N SER A 255 -21.90 -10.38 -17.85
CA SER A 255 -20.81 -9.60 -18.42
C SER A 255 -20.78 -8.19 -17.82
N ILE A 256 -20.11 -8.02 -16.67
CA ILE A 256 -19.90 -6.72 -16.04
C ILE A 256 -18.90 -5.97 -16.92
N ILE A 257 -19.29 -4.78 -17.35
CA ILE A 257 -18.38 -3.80 -17.94
C ILE A 257 -17.80 -3.00 -16.77
N GLU A 258 -16.51 -3.20 -16.50
CA GLU A 258 -15.80 -2.39 -15.50
C GLU A 258 -15.13 -1.21 -16.20
N GLU A 259 -15.63 -0.01 -15.92
CA GLU A 259 -15.00 1.25 -16.31
C GLU A 259 -13.97 1.65 -15.24
N LYS A 260 -12.70 1.79 -15.63
CA LYS A 260 -11.66 2.33 -14.76
C LYS A 260 -10.77 3.33 -15.47
N ARG A 261 -10.24 4.25 -14.66
CA ARG A 261 -9.37 5.37 -15.08
C ARG A 261 -7.97 4.92 -15.53
N SER A 262 -7.56 3.71 -15.20
CA SER A 262 -6.18 3.24 -15.42
C SER A 262 -5.90 2.68 -16.82
N HIS A 263 -6.95 2.33 -17.56
CA HIS A 263 -6.86 1.93 -18.96
C HIS A 263 -7.94 2.66 -19.74
N GLN A 264 -7.61 3.18 -20.92
CA GLN A 264 -8.51 4.04 -21.69
C GLN A 264 -9.77 3.33 -22.22
N HIS A 265 -9.84 2.01 -22.11
CA HIS A 265 -10.93 1.20 -22.62
C HIS A 265 -11.56 0.36 -21.49
N PRO A 266 -12.88 0.16 -21.54
CA PRO A 266 -13.55 -0.67 -20.54
C PRO A 266 -13.18 -2.15 -20.71
N PHE A 267 -13.17 -2.87 -19.60
CA PHE A 267 -12.99 -4.31 -19.60
C PHE A 267 -14.34 -5.02 -19.50
N SER A 268 -14.49 -6.09 -20.27
CA SER A 268 -15.66 -6.99 -20.23
C SER A 268 -15.27 -8.28 -19.53
N LEU A 269 -16.13 -8.77 -18.63
CA LEU A 269 -15.96 -10.09 -18.03
C LEU A 269 -15.98 -11.19 -19.10
N LEU A 270 -14.94 -12.03 -19.10
CA LEU A 270 -14.75 -13.18 -19.99
C LEU A 270 -14.54 -14.46 -19.17
N TRP A 271 -15.46 -15.40 -19.34
CA TRP A 271 -15.39 -16.73 -18.76
C TRP A 271 -14.43 -17.64 -19.54
N ARG A 272 -13.63 -18.43 -18.83
CA ARG A 272 -12.66 -19.36 -19.41
C ARG A 272 -12.89 -20.77 -18.90
N GLN A 273 -12.48 -21.74 -19.70
CA GLN A 273 -12.53 -23.18 -19.39
C GLN A 273 -11.31 -23.67 -18.61
N GLY A 274 -10.27 -22.84 -18.51
CA GLY A 274 -9.03 -23.15 -17.81
C GLY A 274 -8.36 -21.87 -17.34
N SER A 275 -7.17 -22.03 -16.75
CA SER A 275 -6.35 -20.91 -16.32
C SER A 275 -5.86 -20.07 -17.51
N PHE A 276 -5.38 -18.86 -17.21
CA PHE A 276 -4.76 -17.96 -18.18
C PHE A 276 -3.61 -17.22 -17.55
N ILE A 277 -2.71 -16.65 -18.35
CA ILE A 277 -1.70 -15.73 -17.83
C ILE A 277 -2.25 -14.32 -17.96
N CYS A 278 -2.27 -13.59 -16.86
CA CYS A 278 -2.73 -12.20 -16.84
C CYS A 278 -1.72 -11.31 -17.56
N ASP A 279 -2.19 -10.58 -18.58
CA ASP A 279 -1.35 -9.68 -19.37
C ASP A 279 -0.83 -8.49 -18.57
N ALA A 280 -1.44 -8.16 -17.43
CA ALA A 280 -1.03 -7.04 -16.60
C ALA A 280 0.09 -7.38 -15.59
N CYS A 281 0.09 -8.59 -15.04
CA CYS A 281 0.98 -8.93 -13.91
C CYS A 281 1.74 -10.25 -14.10
N ASP A 282 1.62 -10.89 -15.26
CA ASP A 282 2.29 -12.13 -15.65
C ASP A 282 2.13 -13.28 -14.63
N THR A 283 0.98 -13.32 -13.95
CA THR A 283 0.64 -14.42 -13.04
C THR A 283 -0.59 -15.17 -13.54
N GLU A 284 -0.67 -16.44 -13.15
CA GLU A 284 -1.77 -17.32 -13.52
C GLU A 284 -3.09 -16.82 -12.89
N GLY A 285 -4.11 -16.71 -13.73
CA GLY A 285 -5.49 -16.45 -13.39
C GLY A 285 -6.35 -17.67 -13.64
N ASN A 286 -7.50 -17.69 -12.98
CA ASN A 286 -8.40 -18.84 -12.97
C ASN A 286 -9.39 -18.77 -14.15
N TYR A 287 -10.58 -19.35 -13.96
CA TYR A 287 -11.66 -19.39 -14.94
C TYR A 287 -12.36 -18.03 -15.20
N ILE A 288 -11.96 -16.97 -14.48
CA ILE A 288 -12.51 -15.62 -14.61
C ILE A 288 -11.42 -14.67 -15.09
N SER A 289 -11.64 -14.07 -16.25
CA SER A 289 -10.77 -13.04 -16.81
C SER A 289 -11.58 -11.83 -17.24
N TYR A 290 -10.89 -10.72 -17.45
CA TYR A 290 -11.49 -9.49 -17.95
C TYR A 290 -10.74 -9.08 -19.21
N ILE A 291 -11.47 -8.93 -20.31
CA ILE A 291 -10.90 -8.64 -21.62
C ILE A 291 -11.25 -7.22 -22.05
N CYS A 292 -10.23 -6.47 -22.45
CA CYS A 292 -10.42 -5.25 -23.22
C CYS A 292 -10.50 -5.65 -24.70
N LEU A 293 -11.69 -5.55 -25.31
CA LEU A 293 -11.90 -5.96 -26.71
C LEU A 293 -11.18 -5.05 -27.72
N LYS A 294 -10.88 -3.80 -27.34
CA LYS A 294 -10.14 -2.87 -28.20
C LYS A 294 -8.64 -3.16 -28.25
N CYS A 295 -8.05 -3.48 -27.10
CA CYS A 295 -6.62 -3.76 -26.97
C CYS A 295 -6.29 -5.25 -26.98
N TYR A 296 -7.29 -6.13 -26.94
CA TYR A 296 -7.16 -7.58 -26.81
C TYR A 296 -6.33 -8.04 -25.60
N ILE A 297 -6.43 -7.29 -24.49
CA ILE A 297 -5.71 -7.56 -23.24
C ILE A 297 -6.63 -8.31 -22.28
N VAL A 298 -6.15 -9.39 -21.69
CA VAL A 298 -6.84 -10.26 -20.72
C VAL A 298 -6.19 -10.14 -19.34
N VAL A 299 -6.95 -9.70 -18.33
CA VAL A 299 -6.44 -9.39 -17.00
C VAL A 299 -7.26 -10.02 -15.87
N HIS A 300 -6.69 -10.09 -14.66
CA HIS A 300 -7.47 -10.37 -13.44
C HIS A 300 -8.38 -9.19 -13.08
N LYS A 301 -9.43 -9.44 -12.30
CA LYS A 301 -10.28 -8.38 -11.73
C LYS A 301 -9.48 -7.30 -11.00
N LYS A 302 -8.58 -7.74 -10.10
CA LYS A 302 -7.70 -6.82 -9.35
C LYS A 302 -6.78 -6.01 -10.27
N CYS A 303 -6.39 -6.58 -11.40
CA CYS A 303 -5.46 -5.97 -12.33
C CYS A 303 -6.09 -4.86 -13.19
N ILE A 304 -7.42 -4.82 -13.31
CA ILE A 304 -8.15 -3.67 -13.90
C ILE A 304 -7.87 -2.38 -13.11
N SER A 305 -7.55 -2.54 -11.83
CA SER A 305 -7.39 -1.47 -10.85
C SER A 305 -5.95 -1.04 -10.62
N LEU A 306 -5.01 -1.54 -11.41
CA LEU A 306 -3.60 -1.27 -11.19
C LEU A 306 -3.31 0.24 -11.31
N PRO A 307 -2.47 0.79 -10.41
CA PRO A 307 -2.04 2.17 -10.51
C PRO A 307 -1.33 2.45 -11.84
N CYS A 308 -1.71 3.51 -12.54
CA CYS A 308 -0.99 3.93 -13.75
C CYS A 308 0.39 4.47 -13.45
N ILE A 309 0.48 5.31 -12.42
CA ILE A 309 1.67 6.08 -12.09
C ILE A 309 2.00 5.80 -10.63
N ILE A 310 3.24 5.40 -10.40
CA ILE A 310 3.74 5.10 -9.07
C ILE A 310 5.03 5.89 -8.85
N LYS A 311 5.13 6.52 -7.70
CA LYS A 311 6.40 7.02 -7.18
C LYS A 311 7.01 5.94 -6.28
N PHE A 312 7.97 5.20 -6.83
CA PHE A 312 8.62 4.11 -6.12
C PHE A 312 9.85 4.59 -5.34
N SER A 313 9.93 4.31 -4.05
CA SER A 313 11.03 4.75 -3.16
C SER A 313 12.42 4.32 -3.65
N ARG A 314 12.54 3.21 -4.39
CA ARG A 314 13.81 2.70 -4.94
C ARG A 314 14.18 3.32 -6.29
N HIS A 315 13.37 4.24 -6.81
CA HIS A 315 13.64 4.94 -8.06
C HIS A 315 13.35 6.44 -7.99
N ALA A 316 14.26 7.25 -8.53
CA ALA A 316 14.16 8.71 -8.45
C ALA A 316 13.01 9.28 -9.29
N HIS A 317 12.62 8.63 -10.37
CA HIS A 317 11.53 9.09 -11.25
C HIS A 317 10.24 8.32 -10.95
N CYS A 318 9.13 8.87 -11.42
CA CYS A 318 7.88 8.11 -11.48
C CYS A 318 8.01 6.96 -12.49
N ILE A 319 7.40 5.83 -12.16
CA ILE A 319 7.31 4.67 -13.04
C ILE A 319 5.86 4.48 -13.49
N PHE A 320 5.70 4.07 -14.74
CA PHE A 320 4.43 3.99 -15.43
C PHE A 320 4.11 2.54 -15.77
N HIS A 321 2.90 2.11 -15.45
CA HIS A 321 2.40 0.81 -15.84
C HIS A 321 2.20 0.76 -17.35
N LYS A 322 2.83 -0.20 -18.01
CA LYS A 322 2.67 -0.47 -19.44
C LYS A 322 2.38 -1.95 -19.64
N TYR A 323 1.33 -2.24 -20.40
CA TYR A 323 0.96 -3.61 -20.77
C TYR A 323 1.92 -4.24 -21.78
N PHE A 324 2.51 -3.41 -22.65
CA PHE A 324 3.45 -3.82 -23.68
C PHE A 324 4.67 -2.89 -23.65
N LEU A 325 5.85 -3.47 -23.48
CA LEU A 325 7.11 -2.73 -23.57
C LEU A 325 7.51 -2.63 -25.05
N GLN A 326 7.34 -1.45 -25.65
CA GLN A 326 7.91 -1.15 -26.95
C GLN A 326 9.36 -0.69 -26.77
N THR A 327 10.32 -1.53 -27.14
CA THR A 327 11.74 -1.15 -27.23
C THR A 327 12.17 -1.09 -28.70
N GLN A 328 12.93 -0.06 -29.07
CA GLN A 328 13.51 0.07 -30.42
C GLN A 328 14.66 -0.93 -30.65
N GLU A 329 15.26 -1.44 -29.57
CA GLU A 329 16.29 -2.49 -29.60
C GLU A 329 15.77 -3.74 -28.86
N LEU A 330 15.95 -4.92 -29.45
CA LEU A 330 15.60 -6.23 -28.89
C LEU A 330 16.59 -6.64 -27.77
N THR A 331 16.80 -5.77 -26.78
CA THR A 331 17.63 -6.07 -25.62
C THR A 331 16.77 -6.67 -24.51
N LYS A 332 17.22 -7.80 -23.96
CA LYS A 332 16.59 -8.38 -22.76
C LYS A 332 16.64 -7.37 -21.63
N GLN A 333 15.50 -7.15 -20.97
CA GLN A 333 15.38 -6.23 -19.85
C GLN A 333 15.12 -7.02 -18.58
N ASP A 334 16.03 -6.92 -17.62
CA ASP A 334 15.86 -7.57 -16.33
C ASP A 334 15.21 -6.61 -15.33
N CYS A 335 14.29 -7.16 -14.53
CA CYS A 335 13.64 -6.43 -13.46
C CYS A 335 14.70 -5.91 -12.48
N LYS A 336 14.67 -4.62 -12.15
CA LYS A 336 15.65 -4.03 -11.22
C LYS A 336 15.45 -4.44 -9.75
N ILE A 337 14.44 -5.24 -9.43
CA ILE A 337 14.13 -5.74 -8.08
C ILE A 337 14.48 -7.22 -7.91
N CYS A 338 14.04 -8.09 -8.83
CA CYS A 338 14.26 -9.53 -8.74
C CYS A 338 15.32 -10.05 -9.72
N PHE A 339 15.80 -9.22 -10.65
CA PHE A 339 16.80 -9.56 -11.67
C PHE A 339 16.39 -10.66 -12.65
N ASN A 340 15.14 -11.10 -12.64
CA ASN A 340 14.58 -11.99 -13.65
C ASN A 340 14.17 -11.18 -14.90
N GLU A 341 14.19 -11.85 -16.05
CA GLU A 341 13.79 -11.30 -17.33
C GLU A 341 12.34 -10.77 -17.28
N VAL A 342 12.13 -9.54 -17.75
CA VAL A 342 10.81 -8.94 -17.93
C VAL A 342 10.33 -9.25 -19.34
N ARG A 343 9.22 -9.99 -19.44
CA ARG A 343 8.61 -10.32 -20.72
C ARG A 343 8.02 -9.06 -21.36
N LEU A 344 8.40 -8.79 -22.60
CA LEU A 344 7.98 -7.60 -23.35
C LEU A 344 6.46 -7.59 -23.65
N GLU A 345 5.86 -8.77 -23.74
CA GLU A 345 4.43 -9.00 -24.02
C GLU A 345 3.55 -8.96 -22.76
N ARG A 346 4.11 -8.49 -21.64
CA ARG A 346 3.48 -8.52 -20.32
C ARG A 346 3.65 -7.18 -19.60
N GLY A 347 2.71 -6.94 -18.70
CA GLY A 347 2.65 -5.73 -17.92
C GLY A 347 3.84 -5.55 -16.99
N SER A 348 4.39 -4.33 -16.99
CA SER A 348 5.52 -3.93 -16.15
C SER A 348 5.43 -2.45 -15.83
N TYR A 349 6.17 -2.02 -14.80
CA TYR A 349 6.41 -0.61 -14.56
C TYR A 349 7.75 -0.19 -15.16
N SER A 350 7.76 0.94 -15.86
CA SER A 350 8.96 1.48 -16.51
C SER A 350 9.09 2.99 -16.28
N CYS A 351 10.32 3.46 -16.15
CA CYS A 351 10.61 4.89 -16.20
C CYS A 351 10.54 5.39 -17.65
N VAL A 352 9.90 6.54 -17.86
CA VAL A 352 9.79 7.19 -19.18
C VAL A 352 10.86 8.25 -19.43
N LYS A 353 11.67 8.58 -18.40
CA LYS A 353 12.69 9.61 -18.52
C LYS A 353 13.80 9.17 -19.48
N GLN A 354 14.19 10.06 -20.38
CA GLN A 354 15.26 9.80 -21.34
C GLN A 354 16.57 9.40 -20.64
N GLY A 355 17.22 8.35 -21.14
CA GLY A 355 18.43 7.79 -20.55
C GLY A 355 18.20 6.89 -19.33
N CYS A 356 16.96 6.70 -18.87
CA CYS A 356 16.64 5.81 -17.76
C CYS A 356 16.04 4.48 -18.25
N ASN A 357 16.72 3.37 -17.99
CA ASN A 357 16.27 2.01 -18.35
C ASN A 357 15.69 1.24 -17.15
N TYR A 358 15.05 1.96 -16.22
CA TYR A 358 14.49 1.34 -15.02
C TYR A 358 13.18 0.64 -15.36
N VAL A 359 13.16 -0.69 -15.26
CA VAL A 359 12.01 -1.55 -15.55
C VAL A 359 11.88 -2.62 -14.46
N VAL A 360 10.66 -2.87 -14.01
CA VAL A 360 10.37 -3.80 -12.91
C VAL A 360 9.03 -4.51 -13.13
N HIS A 361 8.89 -5.76 -12.67
CA HIS A 361 7.61 -6.48 -12.71
C HIS A 361 6.58 -5.78 -11.82
N VAL A 362 5.30 -5.87 -12.22
CA VAL A 362 4.17 -5.32 -11.44
C VAL A 362 4.15 -5.85 -10.02
N ASN A 363 4.27 -7.17 -9.85
CA ASN A 363 4.20 -7.79 -8.53
C ASN A 363 5.41 -7.44 -7.65
N CYS A 364 6.59 -7.19 -8.24
CA CYS A 364 7.78 -6.80 -7.46
C CYS A 364 7.67 -5.39 -6.88
N VAL A 365 6.90 -4.50 -7.52
CA VAL A 365 6.66 -3.14 -7.00
C VAL A 365 5.54 -3.16 -5.96
N LEU A 366 4.47 -3.91 -6.24
CA LEU A 366 3.26 -3.95 -5.42
C LEU A 366 3.32 -4.95 -4.27
N GLU A 367 4.47 -5.59 -4.05
CA GLU A 367 4.68 -6.53 -2.94
C GLU A 367 4.59 -5.84 -1.57
N ASP A 368 5.02 -4.57 -1.50
CA ASP A 368 5.09 -3.79 -0.26
C ASP A 368 4.50 -2.39 -0.50
N GLU A 369 3.33 -2.14 0.10
CA GLU A 369 2.61 -0.88 0.00
C GLU A 369 3.37 0.30 0.64
N GLU A 370 4.36 0.05 1.52
CA GLU A 370 5.18 1.10 2.14
C GLU A 370 6.26 1.67 1.20
N LEU A 371 6.58 0.94 0.12
CA LEU A 371 7.67 1.32 -0.78
C LEU A 371 7.21 2.23 -1.92
N TYR A 372 5.91 2.49 -2.06
CA TYR A 372 5.39 3.24 -3.18
C TYR A 372 4.25 4.20 -2.83
N GLU A 373 4.23 5.35 -3.52
CA GLU A 373 3.16 6.32 -3.42
C GLU A 373 2.37 6.33 -4.74
N LEU A 374 1.03 6.36 -4.63
CA LEU A 374 0.12 6.45 -5.77
C LEU A 374 0.08 7.89 -6.27
N ILE A 375 0.31 8.07 -7.57
CA ILE A 375 0.26 9.39 -8.20
C ILE A 375 -0.97 9.46 -9.10
N GLU A 376 -1.78 10.50 -8.94
CA GLU A 376 -3.04 10.66 -9.67
C GLU A 376 -2.84 11.20 -11.09
N ASP A 377 -1.85 12.07 -11.30
CA ASP A 377 -1.55 12.69 -12.58
C ASP A 377 -0.05 12.94 -12.81
N GLU A 378 0.34 13.16 -14.07
CA GLU A 378 1.73 13.39 -14.45
C GLU A 378 2.31 14.70 -13.91
N LYS A 379 1.47 15.71 -13.61
CA LYS A 379 1.94 17.02 -13.10
C LYS A 379 2.52 16.89 -11.70
N GLN A 380 1.92 16.04 -10.86
CA GLN A 380 2.47 15.72 -9.54
C GLN A 380 3.87 15.10 -9.64
N CYS A 381 4.15 14.31 -10.69
CA CYS A 381 5.50 13.78 -10.93
C CYS A 381 6.51 14.88 -11.28
N GLU A 382 6.14 15.81 -12.16
CA GLU A 382 6.99 16.96 -12.52
C GLU A 382 7.33 17.81 -11.29
N GLU A 383 6.34 18.10 -10.43
CA GLU A 383 6.57 18.83 -9.18
C GLU A 383 7.50 18.09 -8.20
N LEU A 384 7.40 16.76 -8.10
CA LEU A 384 8.28 15.94 -7.26
C LEU A 384 9.72 15.94 -7.79
N GLU A 385 9.89 15.89 -9.11
CA GLU A 385 11.19 16.00 -9.75
C GLU A 385 11.81 17.39 -9.56
N GLU A 386 11.04 18.46 -9.73
CA GLU A 386 11.50 19.84 -9.49
C GLU A 386 11.89 20.07 -8.03
N LYS A 387 11.07 19.61 -7.06
CA LYS A 387 11.41 19.67 -5.63
C LYS A 387 12.70 18.90 -5.32
N SER A 388 12.94 17.77 -6.00
CA SER A 388 14.19 17.01 -5.87
C SER A 388 15.38 17.75 -6.47
N MET A 389 15.22 18.54 -7.54
CA MET A 389 16.31 19.32 -8.16
C MET A 389 16.65 20.59 -7.37
N GLN A 390 15.63 21.26 -6.79
CA GLN A 390 15.79 22.42 -5.89
C GLN A 390 16.45 22.06 -4.54
N SER A 391 16.61 20.76 -4.28
CA SER A 391 17.21 20.17 -3.07
C SER A 391 18.71 19.92 -3.20
N SER A 392 19.40 20.54 -4.16
CA SER A 392 20.84 20.33 -4.38
C SER A 392 21.68 20.86 -3.20
N ILE A 393 22.66 20.07 -2.73
CA ILE A 393 23.60 20.47 -1.65
C ILE A 393 24.64 21.47 -2.17
N ILE A 394 24.81 21.52 -3.49
CA ILE A 394 25.79 22.33 -4.18
C ILE A 394 25.12 23.47 -4.95
N ARG A 395 25.75 24.63 -4.93
CA ARG A 395 25.51 25.72 -5.86
C ARG A 395 26.77 25.91 -6.70
N VAL A 396 26.65 25.69 -8.00
CA VAL A 396 27.79 25.80 -8.93
C VAL A 396 28.12 27.28 -9.15
N ILE A 397 29.39 27.63 -8.97
CA ILE A 397 29.91 28.99 -9.17
C ILE A 397 30.61 29.07 -10.53
N GLU A 398 31.45 28.08 -10.84
CA GLU A 398 32.25 28.04 -12.07
C GLU A 398 32.20 26.64 -12.68
N VAL A 399 32.22 26.57 -14.02
CA VAL A 399 32.21 25.33 -14.81
C VAL A 399 33.49 25.28 -15.64
N ASN A 400 34.15 24.12 -15.70
CA ASN A 400 35.35 23.93 -16.52
C ASN A 400 35.00 23.71 -18.01
N GLU A 401 36.03 23.66 -18.86
CA GLU A 401 35.88 23.44 -20.31
C GLU A 401 35.23 22.08 -20.67
N ALA A 402 35.25 21.12 -19.74
CA ALA A 402 34.60 19.81 -19.89
C ALA A 402 33.11 19.81 -19.46
N GLY A 403 32.56 20.96 -19.06
CA GLY A 403 31.17 21.09 -18.60
C GLY A 403 30.94 20.62 -17.15
N GLU A 404 31.99 20.40 -16.37
CA GLU A 404 31.91 20.00 -14.96
C GLU A 404 32.03 21.18 -14.01
N ALA A 405 31.38 21.12 -12.85
CA ALA A 405 31.44 22.18 -11.84
C ALA A 405 32.86 22.30 -11.23
N ALA A 406 33.63 23.29 -11.69
CA ALA A 406 34.99 23.57 -11.25
C ALA A 406 35.03 24.15 -9.82
N LYS A 407 34.01 24.93 -9.45
CA LYS A 407 33.91 25.58 -8.14
C LYS A 407 32.47 25.56 -7.65
N ILE A 408 32.26 25.17 -6.39
CA ILE A 408 30.94 25.00 -5.78
C ILE A 408 30.87 25.65 -4.40
N GLU A 409 29.71 26.20 -4.04
CA GLU A 409 29.31 26.40 -2.64
C GLU A 409 28.65 25.10 -2.17
N HIS A 410 29.11 24.53 -1.05
CA HIS A 410 28.58 23.28 -0.53
C HIS A 410 27.97 23.51 0.86
N LEU A 411 26.73 23.13 1.10
CA LEU A 411 26.01 23.46 2.35
C LEU A 411 26.72 23.00 3.64
N SER A 412 27.49 21.91 3.58
CA SER A 412 28.23 21.40 4.76
C SER A 412 29.45 22.24 5.14
N HIS A 413 29.81 23.24 4.33
CA HIS A 413 31.05 23.96 4.48
C HIS A 413 30.91 25.43 4.07
N GLN A 414 31.47 26.34 4.87
CA GLN A 414 31.23 27.77 4.68
C GLN A 414 32.00 28.36 3.48
N HIS A 415 33.16 27.80 3.14
CA HIS A 415 33.97 28.26 2.02
C HIS A 415 33.61 27.53 0.72
N CYS A 416 33.99 28.12 -0.41
CA CYS A 416 33.87 27.48 -1.71
C CYS A 416 34.81 26.27 -1.81
N LEU A 417 34.34 25.20 -2.46
CA LEU A 417 35.16 24.04 -2.79
C LEU A 417 35.54 24.06 -4.26
N VAL A 418 36.78 23.69 -4.55
CA VAL A 418 37.36 23.65 -5.89
C VAL A 418 37.60 22.19 -6.29
N LEU A 419 37.29 21.86 -7.54
CA LEU A 419 37.51 20.54 -8.11
C LEU A 419 39.00 20.34 -8.40
N ALA A 420 39.56 19.22 -7.93
CA ALA A 420 40.92 18.81 -8.22
C ALA A 420 40.99 17.31 -8.50
N ASP A 421 41.94 16.92 -9.34
CA ASP A 421 42.27 15.53 -9.65
C ASP A 421 43.63 15.09 -9.05
N LYS A 422 44.53 16.05 -8.76
CA LYS A 422 45.83 15.86 -8.10
C LYS A 422 46.24 17.09 -7.28
N MET A 423 47.06 16.90 -6.23
CA MET A 423 47.68 18.00 -5.48
C MET A 423 49.13 17.68 -5.09
N GLU A 424 49.98 18.70 -5.04
CA GLU A 424 51.45 18.61 -4.92
C GLU A 424 51.98 18.08 -3.56
N LYS A 425 51.16 18.00 -2.51
CA LYS A 425 51.60 17.57 -1.16
C LYS A 425 50.83 16.36 -0.63
N GLU A 426 51.56 15.28 -0.36
CA GLU A 426 51.08 14.05 0.30
C GLU A 426 50.74 14.30 1.78
N ILE A 427 49.58 14.93 2.03
CA ILE A 427 49.02 15.08 3.38
C ILE A 427 47.92 14.02 3.56
N ASP A 428 47.78 13.47 4.77
CA ASP A 428 46.69 12.56 5.17
C ASP A 428 45.33 13.25 4.96
N ARG A 429 44.63 12.90 3.88
CA ARG A 429 43.37 13.53 3.48
C ARG A 429 42.29 12.48 3.37
N LYS A 430 41.31 12.59 4.25
CA LYS A 430 40.08 11.79 4.24
C LYS A 430 38.95 12.69 3.76
N CYS A 431 38.03 12.10 3.02
CA CYS A 431 36.76 12.73 2.71
C CYS A 431 36.01 12.98 4.03
N ASP A 432 35.67 14.24 4.33
CA ASP A 432 34.93 14.63 5.53
C ASP A 432 33.49 14.11 5.55
N GLY A 433 33.00 13.62 4.41
CA GLY A 433 31.73 12.89 4.29
C GLY A 433 31.88 11.41 4.65
N CYS A 434 32.53 10.63 3.79
CA CYS A 434 32.58 9.17 3.94
C CYS A 434 33.75 8.66 4.81
N MET A 435 34.65 9.53 5.26
CA MET A 435 35.85 9.22 6.06
C MET A 435 36.88 8.30 5.37
N LEU A 436 36.70 8.04 4.07
CA LEU A 436 37.64 7.27 3.25
C LEU A 436 38.73 8.18 2.66
N PRO A 437 39.92 7.65 2.32
CA PRO A 437 40.99 8.41 1.68
C PRO A 437 40.54 9.05 0.37
N ILE A 438 41.05 10.25 0.11
CA ILE A 438 40.92 10.90 -1.20
C ILE A 438 41.91 10.24 -2.17
N SER A 439 41.41 9.54 -3.20
CA SER A 439 42.25 8.82 -4.18
C SER A 439 42.03 9.26 -5.64
N ASN A 440 40.90 9.91 -5.93
CA ASN A 440 40.43 10.28 -7.28
C ASN A 440 39.93 11.74 -7.25
N ILE A 441 39.30 12.23 -8.33
CA ILE A 441 38.63 13.54 -8.43
C ILE A 441 37.83 13.91 -7.16
N PHE A 442 38.10 15.08 -6.61
CA PHE A 442 37.59 15.54 -5.33
C PHE A 442 37.38 17.04 -5.29
N TYR A 443 36.55 17.49 -4.35
CA TYR A 443 36.39 18.89 -3.99
C TYR A 443 37.21 19.19 -2.73
N TYR A 444 37.93 20.29 -2.73
CA TYR A 444 38.69 20.75 -1.55
C TYR A 444 38.49 22.24 -1.29
N CYS A 445 38.61 22.63 -0.03
CA CYS A 445 38.63 24.03 0.36
C CYS A 445 40.07 24.57 0.32
N SER A 446 40.29 25.74 -0.30
CA SER A 446 41.58 26.43 -0.28
C SER A 446 41.91 27.10 1.06
N GLU A 447 40.89 27.36 1.87
CA GLU A 447 40.99 28.13 3.12
C GLU A 447 41.12 27.24 4.36
N CYS A 448 40.72 25.97 4.29
CA CYS A 448 40.77 25.05 5.43
C CYS A 448 40.94 23.58 4.98
N PRO A 449 41.31 22.65 5.89
CA PRO A 449 41.55 21.24 5.54
C PRO A 449 40.23 20.47 5.42
N PHE A 450 39.37 20.85 4.47
CA PHE A 450 38.10 20.21 4.19
C PHE A 450 38.10 19.56 2.79
N PHE A 451 37.74 18.29 2.72
CA PHE A 451 37.79 17.49 1.48
C PHE A 451 36.54 16.64 1.31
N LEU A 452 36.01 16.56 0.10
CA LEU A 452 34.94 15.64 -0.26
C LEU A 452 35.26 14.93 -1.57
N HIS A 453 34.98 13.63 -1.69
CA HIS A 453 34.93 13.01 -3.02
C HIS A 453 33.87 13.72 -3.87
N LYS A 454 34.08 13.82 -5.19
CA LYS A 454 33.09 14.38 -6.11
C LYS A 454 31.70 13.77 -5.90
N THR A 455 31.66 12.44 -5.79
CA THR A 455 30.42 11.68 -5.52
C THR A 455 29.81 11.96 -4.16
N CYS A 456 30.59 12.36 -3.14
CA CYS A 456 30.08 12.74 -1.83
C CYS A 456 29.51 14.17 -1.84
N ALA A 457 30.13 15.08 -2.59
CA ALA A 457 29.67 16.46 -2.72
C ALA A 457 28.38 16.57 -3.56
N GLU A 458 28.22 15.70 -4.56
CA GLU A 458 27.06 15.69 -5.47
C GLU A 458 25.85 14.92 -4.92
N LEU A 459 25.89 14.44 -3.67
CA LEU A 459 24.73 13.79 -3.06
C LEU A 459 23.57 14.78 -2.91
N PRO A 460 22.31 14.35 -3.14
CA PRO A 460 21.15 15.20 -2.93
C PRO A 460 20.89 15.46 -1.44
N ARG A 461 20.43 16.67 -1.08
CA ARG A 461 20.20 17.09 0.33
C ARG A 461 19.08 16.31 0.97
N PHE A 462 18.05 16.05 0.17
CA PHE A 462 16.89 15.26 0.51
C PHE A 462 16.91 14.01 -0.35
N LYS A 463 16.78 12.84 0.28
CA LYS A 463 16.68 11.56 -0.43
C LYS A 463 15.59 10.71 0.22
N GLN A 464 14.67 10.17 -0.55
CA GLN A 464 13.88 9.06 -0.02
C GLN A 464 14.82 7.85 -0.02
N HIS A 465 15.12 7.31 1.17
CA HIS A 465 15.97 6.13 1.23
C HIS A 465 15.15 4.88 0.89
N TRP A 466 15.76 3.91 0.22
CA TRP A 466 15.10 2.70 -0.32
C TRP A 466 14.43 1.77 0.71
N PHE A 467 14.65 2.05 2.00
CA PHE A 467 14.12 1.32 3.16
C PHE A 467 13.35 2.24 4.11
N HIS A 468 13.02 3.46 3.69
CA HIS A 468 12.31 4.41 4.53
C HIS A 468 11.45 5.38 3.72
N HIS A 469 10.13 5.34 3.98
CA HIS A 469 9.12 6.14 3.29
C HIS A 469 9.32 7.66 3.45
N SER A 470 9.83 8.12 4.60
CA SER A 470 10.01 9.56 4.80
C SER A 470 11.34 10.04 4.21
N ASN A 471 11.30 11.21 3.56
CA ASN A 471 12.51 11.91 3.14
C ASN A 471 13.40 12.18 4.36
N GLY A 472 14.65 11.73 4.29
CA GLY A 472 15.66 12.20 5.21
C GLY A 472 16.39 13.42 4.65
N THR A 473 17.12 14.07 5.54
CA THR A 473 17.99 15.19 5.22
C THR A 473 19.42 14.78 5.54
N LEU A 474 20.33 15.04 4.62
CA LEU A 474 21.76 14.90 4.89
C LEU A 474 22.18 16.00 5.88
N ASN A 475 22.61 15.60 7.07
CA ASN A 475 22.96 16.51 8.14
C ASN A 475 24.39 16.25 8.61
N PHE A 476 25.25 17.27 8.50
CA PHE A 476 26.67 17.22 8.86
C PHE A 476 26.97 17.65 10.30
N ASP A 477 25.94 18.03 11.06
CA ASP A 477 26.09 18.48 12.43
C ASP A 477 26.58 17.35 13.35
N SER A 478 27.70 17.60 14.03
CA SER A 478 28.53 16.63 14.76
C SER A 478 28.02 16.29 16.16
N PHE A 479 26.98 16.98 16.64
CA PHE A 479 26.48 16.86 18.01
C PHE A 479 25.33 15.84 18.21
N LYS A 480 24.83 15.20 17.15
CA LYS A 480 23.78 14.16 17.25
C LYS A 480 24.32 12.76 16.96
N TRP A 481 24.58 11.98 18.01
CA TRP A 481 25.01 10.59 17.88
C TRP A 481 23.79 9.69 17.75
N GLU A 482 23.58 9.14 16.56
CA GLU A 482 22.54 8.14 16.28
C GLU A 482 23.19 6.87 15.71
N LYS A 483 22.59 5.72 15.98
CA LYS A 483 23.01 4.45 15.37
C LYS A 483 22.51 4.37 13.94
N CYS A 484 23.37 3.97 13.03
CA CYS A 484 22.98 3.68 11.65
C CYS A 484 22.07 2.44 11.60
N ASN A 485 20.90 2.57 10.99
CA ASN A 485 19.97 1.45 10.79
C ASN A 485 20.57 0.34 9.92
N GLY A 486 21.46 0.67 8.99
CA GLY A 486 22.08 -0.31 8.09
C GLY A 486 23.12 -1.22 8.75
N CYS A 487 24.05 -0.66 9.52
CA CYS A 487 25.21 -1.39 10.07
C CYS A 487 25.27 -1.44 11.61
N GLY A 488 24.39 -0.71 12.31
CA GLY A 488 24.38 -0.60 13.76
C GLY A 488 25.47 0.29 14.37
N ILE A 489 26.39 0.82 13.56
CA ILE A 489 27.50 1.68 14.00
C ILE A 489 27.00 3.11 14.24
N TRP A 490 27.54 3.77 15.25
CA TRP A 490 27.25 5.18 15.53
C TRP A 490 27.80 6.09 14.43
N CYS A 491 26.94 6.93 13.85
CA CYS A 491 27.31 7.88 12.81
C CYS A 491 28.25 8.95 13.39
N ARG A 492 29.54 8.91 13.05
CA ARG A 492 30.57 9.81 13.62
C ARG A 492 30.68 11.17 12.94
N ARG A 493 30.43 11.26 11.63
CA ARG A 493 30.44 12.50 10.84
C ARG A 493 29.46 12.38 9.68
N GLY A 494 28.50 13.31 9.64
CA GLY A 494 27.44 13.40 8.63
C GLY A 494 26.57 12.14 8.49
N ALA A 495 25.27 12.29 8.71
CA ALA A 495 24.31 11.20 8.59
C ALA A 495 23.10 11.63 7.78
N PHE A 496 22.54 10.66 7.07
CA PHE A 496 21.24 10.79 6.47
C PHE A 496 20.18 10.57 7.54
N ARG A 497 19.42 11.59 7.93
CA ARG A 497 18.48 11.52 9.07
C ARG A 497 17.05 11.83 8.66
N CYS A 498 16.11 11.01 9.09
CA CYS A 498 14.69 11.32 8.97
C CYS A 498 14.29 12.41 9.97
N GLY A 499 13.58 13.45 9.50
CA GLY A 499 13.03 14.48 10.39
C GLY A 499 11.81 14.02 11.20
N LYS A 500 11.17 12.92 10.81
CA LYS A 500 9.92 12.41 11.39
C LYS A 500 10.10 11.21 12.32
N CYS A 501 11.21 10.47 12.20
CA CYS A 501 11.48 9.29 13.03
C CYS A 501 12.99 9.13 13.28
N ARG A 502 13.38 8.12 14.07
CA ARG A 502 14.79 7.86 14.44
C ARG A 502 15.60 7.14 13.34
N PHE A 503 15.14 7.15 12.10
CA PHE A 503 15.85 6.52 10.99
C PHE A 503 17.09 7.35 10.62
N ALA A 504 18.27 6.73 10.73
CA ALA A 504 19.55 7.34 10.43
C ALA A 504 20.44 6.37 9.65
N LEU A 505 21.15 6.87 8.63
CA LEU A 505 22.15 6.11 7.90
C LEU A 505 23.48 6.85 7.87
N ASP A 506 24.56 6.10 8.06
CA ASP A 506 25.89 6.60 7.71
C ASP A 506 26.07 6.63 6.18
N PHE A 507 27.10 7.35 5.72
CA PHE A 507 27.39 7.46 4.28
C PHE A 507 27.70 6.11 3.62
N GLY A 508 28.32 5.18 4.35
CA GLY A 508 28.66 3.86 3.82
C GLY A 508 27.41 3.06 3.47
N CYS A 509 26.45 2.99 4.39
CA CYS A 509 25.18 2.32 4.23
C CYS A 509 24.29 3.04 3.20
N LEU A 510 24.28 4.37 3.19
CA LEU A 510 23.53 5.19 2.22
C LEU A 510 23.92 4.91 0.76
N THR A 511 25.16 4.44 0.54
CA THR A 511 25.77 4.21 -0.78
C THR A 511 25.92 2.74 -1.14
N LEU A 512 25.44 1.82 -0.28
CA LEU A 512 25.47 0.40 -0.60
C LEU A 512 24.65 0.12 -1.87
N PRO A 513 25.17 -0.68 -2.81
CA PRO A 513 24.42 -1.03 -4.00
C PRO A 513 23.22 -1.92 -3.63
N HIS A 514 22.08 -1.74 -4.32
CA HIS A 514 20.88 -2.55 -4.04
C HIS A 514 21.14 -4.05 -4.27
N SER A 515 22.03 -4.38 -5.19
CA SER A 515 22.47 -5.75 -5.42
C SER A 515 23.94 -5.81 -5.80
N ALA A 516 24.55 -6.97 -5.57
CA ALA A 516 25.92 -7.23 -5.91
C ALA A 516 26.11 -8.68 -6.40
N LEU A 517 26.97 -8.84 -7.40
CA LEU A 517 27.47 -10.17 -7.79
C LEU A 517 28.59 -10.56 -6.84
N HIS A 518 28.59 -11.82 -6.40
CA HIS A 518 29.68 -12.38 -5.62
C HIS A 518 29.95 -13.80 -6.05
N LYS A 519 31.22 -14.23 -6.04
CA LYS A 519 31.67 -15.56 -6.51
C LYS A 519 31.00 -16.77 -5.83
N ILE A 520 30.30 -16.55 -4.72
CA ILE A 520 29.59 -17.61 -3.98
C ILE A 520 28.23 -17.94 -4.60
N ASP A 521 27.67 -17.02 -5.40
CA ASP A 521 26.33 -17.14 -5.97
C ASP A 521 26.35 -16.67 -7.42
N GLU A 522 25.81 -17.47 -8.32
CA GLU A 522 25.69 -17.08 -9.73
C GLU A 522 24.64 -15.96 -9.91
N HIS A 523 23.72 -15.83 -8.97
CA HIS A 523 22.72 -14.77 -8.94
C HIS A 523 23.21 -13.53 -8.18
N LYS A 524 22.62 -12.38 -8.52
CA LYS A 524 22.86 -11.14 -7.79
C LYS A 524 22.23 -11.22 -6.40
N LEU A 525 23.06 -11.07 -5.37
CA LEU A 525 22.59 -10.95 -4.00
C LEU A 525 21.93 -9.57 -3.82
N LYS A 526 20.74 -9.53 -3.21
CA LYS A 526 19.93 -8.34 -2.97
C LYS A 526 20.10 -7.86 -1.53
N LEU A 527 20.32 -6.56 -1.37
CA LEU A 527 20.38 -5.91 -0.06
C LEU A 527 18.97 -5.89 0.55
N THR A 528 18.83 -6.45 1.75
CA THR A 528 17.57 -6.57 2.48
C THR A 528 17.79 -6.43 3.99
N TYR A 529 16.72 -6.40 4.76
CA TYR A 529 16.68 -6.26 6.22
C TYR A 529 15.39 -6.90 6.77
N HIS A 530 15.40 -7.32 8.02
CA HIS A 530 14.41 -8.19 8.67
C HIS A 530 14.37 -9.61 8.08
N ASP A 531 14.50 -10.58 8.96
CA ASP A 531 14.38 -12.00 8.64
C ASP A 531 13.46 -12.63 9.69
N ASP A 532 12.44 -13.34 9.24
CA ASP A 532 11.54 -14.12 10.11
C ASP A 532 12.14 -15.51 10.42
N LYS A 533 13.33 -15.84 9.86
CA LYS A 533 13.92 -17.18 9.92
C LYS A 533 15.30 -17.26 10.58
N GLU A 534 15.59 -18.48 11.03
CA GLU A 534 16.69 -18.96 11.87
C GLU A 534 18.12 -18.78 11.30
N GLN A 535 18.32 -18.18 10.12
CA GLN A 535 19.65 -17.99 9.52
C GLN A 535 20.33 -16.71 10.05
N SER A 536 20.86 -16.81 11.27
CA SER A 536 21.63 -15.73 11.88
C SER A 536 23.12 -15.77 11.54
N TYR A 537 23.53 -16.39 10.42
CA TYR A 537 24.94 -16.55 10.03
C TYR A 537 25.17 -16.08 8.60
N CYS A 538 26.41 -15.71 8.30
CA CYS A 538 26.86 -15.31 6.97
C CYS A 538 27.52 -16.49 6.26
N ASP A 539 27.06 -16.88 5.08
CA ASP A 539 27.57 -18.03 4.33
C ASP A 539 29.00 -17.85 3.80
N ILE A 540 29.50 -16.61 3.79
CA ILE A 540 30.86 -16.31 3.35
C ILE A 540 31.88 -16.47 4.48
N CYS A 541 31.55 -16.04 5.69
CA CYS A 541 32.50 -16.00 6.80
C CYS A 541 32.12 -16.87 8.00
N GLU A 542 30.94 -17.51 7.94
CA GLU A 542 30.36 -18.37 8.97
C GLU A 542 30.18 -17.66 10.33
N GLN A 543 30.21 -16.32 10.35
CA GLN A 543 30.02 -15.52 11.56
C GLN A 543 28.58 -15.07 11.71
N TYR A 544 28.19 -14.83 12.97
CA TYR A 544 26.88 -14.30 13.32
C TYR A 544 26.56 -13.00 12.56
N ARG A 545 25.34 -12.92 12.07
CA ARG A 545 24.71 -11.79 11.40
C ARG A 545 23.51 -11.38 12.24
N ASP A 546 23.53 -10.15 12.73
CA ASP A 546 22.38 -9.57 13.43
C ASP A 546 21.22 -9.37 12.44
N PRO A 547 20.05 -9.99 12.66
CA PRO A 547 18.88 -9.86 11.77
C PRO A 547 18.33 -8.42 11.67
N SER A 548 18.67 -7.56 12.65
CA SER A 548 18.25 -6.16 12.69
C SER A 548 19.04 -5.27 11.72
N PHE A 549 20.15 -5.75 11.17
CA PHE A 549 21.03 -5.01 10.27
C PHE A 549 20.93 -5.52 8.84
N TRP A 550 21.37 -4.68 7.90
CA TRP A 550 21.25 -5.00 6.48
C TRP A 550 22.22 -6.09 6.07
N TYR A 551 21.76 -6.93 5.15
CA TYR A 551 22.53 -8.02 4.58
C TYR A 551 22.17 -8.25 3.12
N TYR A 552 23.04 -8.97 2.41
CA TYR A 552 22.78 -9.40 1.05
C TYR A 552 22.23 -10.82 1.06
N SER A 553 21.17 -11.07 0.30
CA SER A 553 20.61 -12.41 0.16
C SER A 553 20.17 -12.77 -1.26
N CYS A 554 20.12 -14.06 -1.54
CA CYS A 554 19.50 -14.62 -2.75
C CYS A 554 18.36 -15.54 -2.33
N SER A 555 17.14 -15.25 -2.75
CA SER A 555 15.98 -16.11 -2.48
C SER A 555 15.97 -17.41 -3.30
N ILE A 556 16.78 -17.49 -4.37
CA ILE A 556 16.88 -18.66 -5.23
C ILE A 556 17.84 -19.68 -4.61
N CYS A 557 19.00 -19.22 -4.16
CA CYS A 557 20.05 -20.06 -3.59
C CYS A 557 20.01 -20.15 -2.06
N ASP A 558 19.15 -19.36 -1.41
CA ASP A 558 19.09 -19.17 0.04
C ASP A 558 20.41 -18.63 0.65
N THR A 559 21.26 -18.02 -0.18
CA THR A 559 22.52 -17.42 0.26
C THR A 559 22.24 -16.17 1.09
N SER A 560 22.89 -16.01 2.24
CA SER A 560 22.83 -14.87 3.15
C SER A 560 24.23 -14.43 3.57
N ALA A 561 24.59 -13.17 3.32
CA ALA A 561 25.93 -12.68 3.58
C ALA A 561 25.99 -11.22 4.08
N HIS A 562 26.99 -10.92 4.92
CA HIS A 562 27.23 -9.54 5.39
C HIS A 562 27.58 -8.61 4.22
N PRO A 563 27.21 -7.32 4.26
CA PRO A 563 27.60 -6.33 3.26
C PRO A 563 29.11 -6.27 3.01
N LYS A 564 29.90 -6.29 4.09
CA LYS A 564 31.38 -6.32 4.03
C LYS A 564 31.96 -7.59 3.39
N CYS A 565 31.24 -8.72 3.45
CA CYS A 565 31.71 -9.99 2.91
C CYS A 565 31.45 -10.06 1.40
N VAL A 566 30.32 -9.52 0.95
CA VAL A 566 29.94 -9.46 -0.47
C VAL A 566 30.74 -8.40 -1.23
N LEU A 567 30.92 -7.23 -0.63
CA LEU A 567 31.52 -6.07 -1.29
C LEU A 567 33.02 -5.87 -0.98
N GLY A 568 33.56 -6.65 -0.03
CA GLY A 568 34.87 -6.43 0.54
C GLY A 568 34.89 -5.37 1.64
N GLN A 569 36.02 -5.24 2.33
CA GLN A 569 36.16 -4.28 3.45
C GLN A 569 36.13 -2.83 2.96
N PHE A 570 36.39 -2.61 1.66
CA PHE A 570 36.41 -1.31 1.01
C PHE A 570 35.63 -1.33 -0.32
N PRO A 571 34.29 -1.34 -0.29
CA PRO A 571 33.42 -1.48 -1.48
C PRO A 571 33.69 -0.45 -2.59
N PHE A 572 34.23 0.71 -2.20
CA PHE A 572 34.35 1.90 -3.02
C PHE A 572 35.78 2.15 -3.53
N LEU A 573 36.78 1.41 -3.03
CA LEU A 573 38.17 1.50 -3.50
C LEU A 573 38.34 0.68 -4.79
N LYS A 574 38.79 1.34 -5.87
CA LYS A 574 39.05 0.67 -7.15
C LYS A 574 40.41 -0.01 -7.10
N ASP A 575 40.58 -1.07 -7.89
CA ASP A 575 41.89 -1.67 -8.08
C ASP A 575 42.86 -0.62 -8.63
N GLY A 576 44.07 -0.59 -8.07
CA GLY A 576 45.09 0.41 -8.36
C GLY A 576 44.96 1.71 -7.55
N SER A 577 43.94 1.87 -6.69
CA SER A 577 43.83 3.05 -5.81
C SER A 577 45.05 3.18 -4.91
N ILE A 578 45.67 4.37 -4.93
CA ILE A 578 46.87 4.67 -4.15
C ILE A 578 46.51 4.89 -2.68
N MET A 579 47.14 4.13 -1.80
CA MET A 579 47.03 4.15 -0.35
C MET A 579 48.31 4.72 0.26
N PRO A 580 48.22 5.91 0.90
CA PRO A 580 49.36 6.56 1.53
C PRO A 580 49.95 5.80 2.72
N SER A 581 51.17 6.16 3.09
CA SER A 581 52.03 5.36 3.98
C SER A 581 51.60 5.16 5.43
N TYR A 582 50.64 5.94 5.90
CA TYR A 582 50.11 5.87 7.27
C TYR A 582 48.89 4.95 7.41
N PHE A 583 48.33 4.41 6.32
CA PHE A 583 47.16 3.51 6.37
C PHE A 583 47.49 2.10 6.86
N TYR A 584 48.77 1.73 6.81
CA TYR A 584 49.29 0.47 7.31
C TYR A 584 50.26 0.76 8.45
N ARG A 585 50.14 0.03 9.56
CA ARG A 585 50.94 0.26 10.78
C ARG A 585 52.44 -0.03 10.65
N ASN A 586 52.90 -0.40 9.46
CA ASN A 586 54.19 -1.06 9.25
C ASN A 586 55.27 -0.13 8.66
N HIS A 587 55.12 1.19 8.79
CA HIS A 587 56.15 2.19 8.50
C HIS A 587 56.84 2.05 7.12
N HIS A 588 56.11 1.63 6.09
CA HIS A 588 56.66 1.50 4.75
C HIS A 588 56.61 2.84 3.99
N HIS A 589 57.77 3.32 3.52
CA HIS A 589 57.97 4.69 3.03
C HIS A 589 57.39 5.00 1.63
N HIS A 590 57.00 4.01 0.82
CA HIS A 590 56.32 4.28 -0.45
C HIS A 590 54.82 4.06 -0.34
N ASN A 591 54.03 4.82 -1.09
CA ASN A 591 52.61 4.56 -1.27
C ASN A 591 52.38 3.16 -1.84
N LEU A 592 51.32 2.50 -1.38
CA LEU A 592 50.92 1.19 -1.85
C LEU A 592 49.68 1.32 -2.73
N LYS A 593 49.48 0.42 -3.67
CA LYS A 593 48.24 0.32 -4.44
C LYS A 593 47.36 -0.79 -3.89
N PHE A 594 46.06 -0.52 -3.82
CA PHE A 594 45.04 -1.46 -3.40
C PHE A 594 44.65 -2.41 -4.54
N PHE A 595 44.54 -3.70 -4.22
CA PHE A 595 44.08 -4.72 -5.15
C PHE A 595 43.11 -5.68 -4.44
N ARG A 596 41.91 -5.88 -5.01
CA ARG A 596 40.84 -6.74 -4.49
C ARG A 596 41.11 -8.22 -4.71
N LYS A 597 41.81 -8.55 -5.79
CA LYS A 597 42.08 -9.91 -6.21
C LYS A 597 43.56 -10.08 -6.41
N VAL A 598 44.12 -11.14 -5.85
CA VAL A 598 45.53 -11.47 -6.04
C VAL A 598 45.67 -12.88 -6.56
N GLU A 599 46.21 -12.99 -7.76
CA GLU A 599 46.62 -14.28 -8.31
C GLU A 599 47.89 -14.75 -7.60
N GLY A 600 47.93 -16.04 -7.26
CA GLY A 600 49.12 -16.67 -6.65
C GLY A 600 49.28 -16.49 -5.14
N PHE A 601 48.32 -15.90 -4.43
CA PHE A 601 48.32 -15.76 -2.96
C PHE A 601 49.67 -15.26 -2.41
N PRO A 602 50.08 -14.00 -2.65
CA PRO A 602 51.42 -13.56 -2.28
C PRO A 602 51.59 -13.51 -0.77
N GLU A 603 52.84 -13.68 -0.35
CA GLU A 603 53.22 -13.61 1.05
C GLU A 603 53.22 -12.16 1.56
N CYS A 604 52.57 -11.94 2.70
CA CYS A 604 52.54 -10.66 3.39
C CYS A 604 53.91 -10.37 4.02
N SER A 605 54.60 -9.32 3.56
CA SER A 605 55.97 -9.00 4.00
C SER A 605 56.12 -8.85 5.53
N PRO A 606 55.14 -8.31 6.27
CA PRO A 606 55.24 -8.18 7.73
C PRO A 606 54.95 -9.43 8.56
N CYS A 607 54.15 -10.40 8.08
CA CYS A 607 53.74 -11.56 8.89
C CYS A 607 54.03 -12.93 8.27
N GLY A 608 54.56 -12.97 7.04
CA GLY A 608 54.89 -14.21 6.33
C GLY A 608 53.68 -15.08 5.93
N LYS A 609 52.44 -14.61 6.16
CA LYS A 609 51.22 -15.34 5.81
C LYS A 609 50.76 -14.98 4.40
N PHE A 610 50.20 -15.95 3.70
CA PHE A 610 49.63 -15.72 2.38
C PHE A 610 48.39 -14.83 2.43
N CYS A 611 48.34 -13.84 1.56
CA CYS A 611 47.21 -12.94 1.39
C CYS A 611 46.10 -13.63 0.59
N GLN A 612 45.01 -14.02 1.26
CA GLN A 612 43.85 -14.67 0.64
C GLN A 612 42.73 -13.71 0.19
N GLU A 613 42.88 -12.43 0.53
CA GLU A 613 41.87 -11.38 0.33
C GLU A 613 42.52 -10.13 -0.30
N GLU A 614 42.00 -8.93 -0.02
CA GLU A 614 42.54 -7.68 -0.56
C GLU A 614 43.94 -7.35 -0.02
N ILE A 615 44.81 -6.81 -0.88
CA ILE A 615 46.19 -6.44 -0.54
C ILE A 615 46.52 -4.99 -0.85
N LEU A 616 47.57 -4.53 -0.20
CA LEU A 616 48.30 -3.32 -0.57
C LEU A 616 49.67 -3.73 -1.09
N LYS A 617 49.99 -3.37 -2.33
CA LYS A 617 51.26 -3.70 -2.99
C LYS A 617 52.03 -2.44 -3.38
N CYS A 618 53.32 -2.44 -3.12
CA CYS A 618 54.21 -1.42 -3.65
C CYS A 618 54.56 -1.75 -5.11
N GLU A 619 54.49 -0.75 -6.00
CA GLU A 619 54.88 -0.89 -7.40
C GLU A 619 56.15 -0.08 -7.75
N THR A 620 56.90 0.40 -6.77
CA THR A 620 58.22 0.97 -7.08
C THR A 620 59.16 -0.16 -7.54
N PRO A 621 59.95 0.05 -8.62
CA PRO A 621 60.69 -1.03 -9.31
C PRO A 621 61.65 -1.86 -8.42
N THR A 622 62.06 -1.32 -7.28
CA THR A 622 63.00 -1.96 -6.34
C THR A 622 62.33 -2.44 -5.06
N CYS A 623 60.99 -2.39 -4.97
CA CYS A 623 60.26 -2.69 -3.74
C CYS A 623 59.13 -3.71 -3.97
N ASN A 624 59.30 -4.92 -3.45
CA ASN A 624 58.31 -5.99 -3.51
C ASN A 624 57.43 -6.07 -2.25
N TYR A 625 57.18 -4.92 -1.60
CA TYR A 625 56.43 -4.89 -0.34
C TYR A 625 54.94 -5.15 -0.58
N ILE A 626 54.40 -6.16 0.10
CA ILE A 626 52.99 -6.56 0.03
C ILE A 626 52.47 -6.72 1.47
N VAL A 627 51.30 -6.17 1.77
CA VAL A 627 50.67 -6.33 3.09
C VAL A 627 49.18 -6.60 2.97
N HIS A 628 48.63 -7.38 3.91
CA HIS A 628 47.19 -7.55 4.05
C HIS A 628 46.49 -6.19 4.20
N CYS A 629 45.33 -6.03 3.58
CA CYS A 629 44.52 -4.81 3.77
C CYS A 629 43.84 -4.75 5.16
N LYS A 630 43.73 -5.90 5.87
CA LYS A 630 43.14 -5.98 7.21
C LYS A 630 44.02 -5.33 8.29
N TYR A 631 43.40 -4.52 9.17
CA TYR A 631 44.00 -3.81 10.32
C TYR A 631 44.68 -4.67 11.41
N LYS A 632 44.79 -5.99 11.24
CA LYS A 632 45.27 -6.95 12.24
C LYS A 632 46.53 -7.72 11.82
N CYS A 633 47.34 -7.18 10.92
CA CYS A 633 48.70 -7.69 10.73
C CYS A 633 49.56 -7.24 11.94
N ARG A 634 49.40 -7.90 13.10
CA ARG A 634 50.29 -7.74 14.24
C ARG A 634 51.44 -8.74 14.08
N TRP A 635 52.64 -8.30 14.44
CA TRP A 635 53.80 -9.16 14.61
C TRP A 635 53.47 -10.14 15.73
N ASP A 636 53.06 -11.36 15.39
CA ASP A 636 53.11 -12.48 16.32
C ASP A 636 54.57 -12.96 16.30
N ASN A 637 55.36 -12.47 17.26
CA ASN A 637 56.54 -13.19 17.75
C ASN A 637 56.11 -14.19 18.80
#